data_AF-A0A2E8HL38-F1
#
_entry.id   AF-A0A2E8HL38-F1
#
_cell.length_a   1.000
_cell.length_b   1.000
_cell.length_c   1.000
_cell.angle_alpha   90.00
_cell.angle_beta   90.00
_cell.angle_gamma   90.00
#
_symmetry.space_group_name_H-M   'P 1'
#
loop_
_entity.id
_entity.type
_entity.pdbx_description
1 polymer ?
#
loop_
_entity_poly.entity_id
_entity_poly.type
_entity_poly.pdbx_seq_one_letter_code
_entity_poly.pdbx_strand_id
1 'polypeptide(L)'
;MGNHLGSDIKCRYNQLPAHAQPGLLLPRAEHGQALVDTPQRRRTGHHAELAAHAVFQAPLGEFPRKGLGMHDGHILPAAMFAVGDIVVAKKEIIEIHQNRGVVENNGQRHTVEGMASNFNVHGNTLRWYFSTYSARTPCEDSTSLHITVRPFRRALKRRRLSVGLTQRFVLRRMWEGPRPSHRGIGHREPTRYQLVSTNGTTIECGFHDPPEQWAIDRESDSMSAAKETVEQARAVALAILKPSAADIEHGTELHANSMVIESYGLGLQAAPDGAAVKALVESGASEAEIQEMMAEMGMTRYATDAREREEYLAAWAASGVTCTFQNAGEEGNSPLRLMKRLARHTYVTDLLRDFVSRAAFPNDIAATKERGGHCLYMTCNGVPLAQEWISVEEELRYIPVFFQLGCRMMHLTYNRRNPIGDGCGEPADAGLSDFGHAAVAEMNRVGVIVDVAHSGSRTSLDAVSASERPVVASHSVCAGLNQHVRAKSDELMKKIADTGGTMGITNVPAFLGGSGDISAMLDHIDYAVGTIGSDHITIGTDRPYVSSRWKEENSKIPRRAGSRPRWEALWPPGDPLFSPEWRQERQQLSMAWTNWPVFTIGLVQRGYSDKDIQKIIGGNILRVAREVLSLEPGNSAPAGASPGGARQ
;
A
#
# COMPACT_ATOMS: atom_id res chain seq x y z
N MET A 1 27.05 39.11 62.82
CA MET A 1 27.19 39.74 61.49
C MET A 1 26.29 38.94 60.54
N GLY A 2 25.31 39.49 59.82
CA GLY A 2 24.75 40.84 59.90
C GLY A 2 24.12 41.30 58.58
N ASN A 3 22.78 41.37 58.55
CA ASN A 3 21.95 42.36 57.82
C ASN A 3 21.94 42.30 56.26
N HIS A 4 20.84 42.63 55.54
CA HIS A 4 19.47 43.03 55.96
C HIS A 4 18.43 42.94 54.80
N LEU A 5 17.16 42.69 55.15
CA LEU A 5 15.89 43.11 54.47
C LEU A 5 15.57 42.54 53.06
N GLY A 6 14.31 42.34 52.63
CA GLY A 6 12.96 42.59 53.21
C GLY A 6 12.11 43.51 52.31
N SER A 7 10.79 43.39 52.10
CA SER A 7 9.68 42.50 52.54
C SER A 7 8.58 42.48 51.42
N ASP A 8 7.35 41.94 51.45
CA ASP A 8 6.43 41.26 52.40
C ASP A 8 5.80 40.01 51.68
N ILE A 9 5.29 38.92 52.25
CA ILE A 9 4.29 38.62 53.31
C ILE A 9 2.81 38.91 52.95
N LYS A 10 2.03 37.85 52.62
CA LYS A 10 0.90 37.36 53.44
C LYS A 10 0.28 36.04 52.95
N CYS A 11 -0.05 35.17 53.90
CA CYS A 11 -0.73 33.88 53.74
C CYS A 11 -1.78 33.74 54.86
N ARG A 12 -2.83 32.92 54.67
CA ARG A 12 -3.64 32.37 55.77
C ARG A 12 -4.03 30.91 55.51
N TYR A 13 -3.70 30.06 56.47
CA TYR A 13 -4.25 28.72 56.68
C TYR A 13 -5.62 28.80 57.40
N ASN A 14 -6.47 27.77 57.28
CA ASN A 14 -6.70 26.82 58.39
C ASN A 14 -7.67 25.65 58.10
N GLN A 15 -7.15 24.44 58.40
CA GLN A 15 -7.77 23.35 59.18
C GLN A 15 -9.05 22.61 58.70
N LEU A 16 -8.96 21.27 58.83
CA LEU A 16 -10.05 20.28 58.82
C LEU A 16 -10.73 20.21 60.21
N PRO A 17 -11.89 19.54 60.34
CA PRO A 17 -11.87 18.14 60.82
C PRO A 17 -12.81 17.19 60.02
N ALA A 18 -13.00 15.96 60.50
CA ALA A 18 -13.53 14.83 59.73
C ALA A 18 -14.83 14.19 60.30
N HIS A 19 -15.33 13.17 59.57
CA HIS A 19 -16.41 12.21 59.89
C HIS A 19 -17.88 12.70 59.84
N ALA A 20 -18.63 12.19 58.85
CA ALA A 20 -19.91 11.47 59.08
C ALA A 20 -20.46 10.81 57.79
N GLN A 21 -20.86 9.54 57.89
CA GLN A 21 -22.00 8.90 57.21
C GLN A 21 -22.86 8.30 58.36
N PRO A 22 -24.19 8.13 58.23
CA PRO A 22 -24.89 7.53 57.07
C PRO A 22 -26.25 8.18 56.72
N GLY A 23 -27.01 7.58 55.78
CA GLY A 23 -28.47 7.77 55.70
C GLY A 23 -29.10 7.62 54.31
N LEU A 24 -30.10 6.75 54.20
CA LEU A 24 -31.04 6.70 53.07
C LEU A 24 -31.84 8.01 52.95
N LEU A 25 -32.22 8.38 51.72
CA LEU A 25 -33.64 8.54 51.34
C LEU A 25 -33.82 8.71 49.82
N LEU A 26 -34.72 7.89 49.25
CA LEU A 26 -35.35 8.16 47.95
C LEU A 26 -36.59 9.05 48.17
N PRO A 27 -37.07 9.74 47.12
CA PRO A 27 -38.42 9.42 46.67
C PRO A 27 -38.56 9.28 45.14
N ARG A 28 -39.62 8.59 44.71
CA ARG A 28 -40.13 8.58 43.32
C ARG A 28 -41.15 9.69 43.11
N ALA A 29 -41.16 10.28 41.91
CA ALA A 29 -42.33 10.73 41.16
C ALA A 29 -41.88 10.80 39.68
N GLU A 30 -42.39 10.02 38.73
CA GLU A 30 -43.75 9.88 38.18
C GLU A 30 -44.19 11.00 37.22
N HIS A 31 -44.45 10.57 35.98
CA HIS A 31 -45.27 11.14 34.90
C HIS A 31 -45.37 12.66 34.66
N GLY A 32 -44.91 13.08 33.46
CA GLY A 32 -45.38 14.27 32.76
C GLY A 32 -45.32 14.06 31.23
N GLN A 33 -46.41 14.34 30.52
CA GLN A 33 -46.53 14.15 29.07
C GLN A 33 -46.68 15.48 28.31
N ALA A 34 -46.13 15.50 27.09
CA ALA A 34 -46.55 16.30 25.93
C ALA A 34 -46.32 17.84 25.92
N LEU A 35 -46.48 18.38 24.68
CA LEU A 35 -46.18 19.73 24.15
C LEU A 35 -44.74 19.82 23.60
N VAL A 36 -44.47 19.66 22.30
CA VAL A 36 -45.14 20.20 21.08
C VAL A 36 -45.21 21.72 21.11
N ASP A 37 -44.24 22.38 20.47
CA ASP A 37 -44.44 23.67 19.81
C ASP A 37 -43.47 23.85 18.62
N THR A 38 -43.92 24.53 17.55
CA THR A 38 -43.11 24.88 16.36
C THR A 38 -43.70 26.07 15.60
N PRO A 39 -42.93 27.15 15.40
CA PRO A 39 -43.26 28.20 14.44
C PRO A 39 -42.37 28.18 13.17
N GLN A 40 -42.99 27.77 12.06
CA GLN A 40 -42.88 28.31 10.70
C GLN A 40 -41.60 29.11 10.26
N ARG A 41 -40.86 28.47 9.35
CA ARG A 41 -40.65 28.90 7.93
C ARG A 41 -40.47 30.39 7.60
N ARG A 42 -39.35 30.70 6.92
CA ARG A 42 -39.34 31.50 5.67
C ARG A 42 -38.65 30.71 4.54
N ARG A 43 -38.93 31.05 3.28
CA ARG A 43 -38.49 30.33 2.05
C ARG A 43 -37.81 31.28 1.06
N THR A 44 -36.60 30.94 0.61
CA THR A 44 -35.96 31.28 -0.69
C THR A 44 -34.69 30.42 -0.81
N GLY A 45 -34.33 29.76 -1.92
CA GLY A 45 -35.08 29.50 -3.16
C GLY A 45 -34.19 28.99 -4.31
N HIS A 46 -34.14 27.65 -4.52
CA HIS A 46 -33.45 26.93 -5.63
C HIS A 46 -31.90 27.07 -5.68
N HIS A 47 -31.13 26.15 -6.26
CA HIS A 47 -31.45 24.95 -7.07
C HIS A 47 -31.00 23.63 -6.41
N ALA A 48 -31.65 22.53 -6.79
CA ALA A 48 -31.15 21.16 -6.65
C ALA A 48 -31.78 20.32 -7.77
N GLU A 49 -30.97 19.54 -8.51
CA GLU A 49 -31.47 18.63 -9.55
C GLU A 49 -31.69 17.22 -9.00
N LEU A 50 -32.80 16.60 -9.41
CA LEU A 50 -33.15 15.22 -9.11
C LEU A 50 -33.01 14.39 -10.38
N ALA A 51 -32.14 13.38 -10.37
CA ALA A 51 -32.13 12.31 -11.37
C ALA A 51 -32.78 11.07 -10.76
N ALA A 52 -33.81 10.52 -11.42
CA ALA A 52 -34.62 9.42 -10.88
C ALA A 52 -34.13 8.05 -11.35
N HIS A 53 -34.10 7.07 -10.44
CA HIS A 53 -34.02 5.66 -10.83
C HIS A 53 -35.38 5.16 -11.33
N ALA A 54 -35.41 4.54 -12.51
CA ALA A 54 -36.58 3.83 -13.02
C ALA A 54 -36.36 2.32 -12.93
N VAL A 55 -37.24 1.63 -12.20
CA VAL A 55 -37.29 0.16 -12.13
C VAL A 55 -38.34 -0.35 -13.10
N PHE A 56 -37.99 -1.31 -13.96
CA PHE A 56 -38.95 -2.06 -14.76
C PHE A 56 -38.84 -3.55 -14.48
N GLN A 57 -39.91 -4.12 -13.91
CA GLN A 57 -40.12 -5.56 -13.88
C GLN A 57 -40.72 -6.03 -15.22
N ALA A 58 -40.39 -7.25 -15.63
CA ALA A 58 -41.10 -8.00 -16.67
C ALA A 58 -41.44 -9.40 -16.12
N PRO A 59 -42.60 -9.99 -16.48
CA PRO A 59 -43.13 -11.17 -15.79
C PRO A 59 -42.46 -12.48 -16.19
N LEU A 60 -42.43 -13.42 -15.25
CA LEU A 60 -42.09 -14.83 -15.51
C LEU A 60 -43.21 -15.51 -16.31
N GLY A 61 -42.87 -16.03 -17.50
CA GLY A 61 -43.72 -16.94 -18.26
C GLY A 61 -43.51 -18.39 -17.84
N GLU A 62 -44.58 -19.19 -17.85
CA GLU A 62 -44.58 -20.58 -17.37
C GLU A 62 -43.84 -21.55 -18.31
N PHE A 63 -43.15 -22.53 -17.73
CA PHE A 63 -42.71 -23.75 -18.43
C PHE A 63 -42.99 -24.99 -17.53
N PRO A 64 -43.63 -26.06 -18.05
CA PRO A 64 -44.07 -27.21 -17.25
C PRO A 64 -42.96 -28.24 -16.98
N ARG A 65 -43.10 -28.99 -15.88
CA ARG A 65 -42.16 -30.06 -15.44
C ARG A 65 -42.27 -31.37 -16.24
N LYS A 66 -41.12 -31.92 -16.63
CA LYS A 66 -40.73 -33.36 -16.82
C LYS A 66 -39.29 -33.38 -17.38
N GLY A 67 -38.37 -34.31 -17.09
CA GLY A 67 -38.37 -35.46 -16.18
C GLY A 67 -37.38 -36.54 -16.69
N LEU A 68 -36.62 -37.21 -15.79
CA LEU A 68 -35.50 -38.14 -16.11
C LEU A 68 -34.25 -37.42 -16.70
N GLY A 69 -33.01 -37.94 -16.64
CA GLY A 69 -32.43 -39.15 -16.01
C GLY A 69 -30.88 -39.17 -16.21
N MET A 70 -30.11 -39.96 -15.46
CA MET A 70 -28.62 -39.91 -15.48
C MET A 70 -27.94 -41.08 -16.25
N HIS A 71 -26.66 -40.85 -16.59
CA HIS A 71 -25.57 -41.78 -16.96
C HIS A 71 -25.48 -42.40 -18.38
N ASP A 72 -24.44 -41.93 -19.10
CA ASP A 72 -23.33 -42.65 -19.78
C ASP A 72 -23.58 -43.83 -20.76
N GLY A 73 -22.87 -43.88 -21.90
CA GLY A 73 -22.95 -45.07 -22.80
C GLY A 73 -22.24 -45.16 -24.17
N HIS A 74 -21.72 -44.06 -24.76
CA HIS A 74 -20.94 -44.04 -26.03
C HIS A 74 -21.63 -44.38 -27.40
N ILE A 75 -20.89 -44.03 -28.47
CA ILE A 75 -21.01 -44.35 -29.91
C ILE A 75 -21.99 -43.50 -30.76
N LEU A 76 -21.42 -42.79 -31.75
CA LEU A 76 -22.07 -42.02 -32.83
C LEU A 76 -21.89 -42.75 -34.18
N PRO A 77 -22.67 -42.42 -35.24
CA PRO A 77 -22.05 -41.65 -36.32
C PRO A 77 -22.96 -40.67 -37.13
N ALA A 78 -22.30 -39.86 -37.96
CA ALA A 78 -22.78 -39.36 -39.27
C ALA A 78 -23.76 -38.17 -39.40
N ALA A 79 -23.36 -36.98 -38.89
CA ALA A 79 -23.55 -35.67 -39.56
C ALA A 79 -22.78 -34.55 -38.79
N MET A 80 -21.49 -34.71 -38.48
CA MET A 80 -20.33 -34.37 -39.35
C MET A 80 -20.32 -32.90 -39.82
N PHE A 81 -19.23 -32.12 -39.69
CA PHE A 81 -17.91 -32.26 -39.04
C PHE A 81 -17.22 -30.87 -39.09
N ALA A 82 -16.13 -30.53 -38.41
CA ALA A 82 -15.30 -31.17 -37.38
C ALA A 82 -14.38 -30.09 -36.72
N VAL A 83 -13.81 -30.41 -35.56
CA VAL A 83 -12.48 -29.98 -35.03
C VAL A 83 -12.10 -28.47 -35.07
N GLY A 84 -11.73 -27.85 -33.96
CA GLY A 84 -11.67 -28.38 -32.60
C GLY A 84 -10.98 -27.46 -31.59
N ASP A 85 -10.94 -27.94 -30.35
CA ASP A 85 -9.78 -27.94 -29.46
C ASP A 85 -8.87 -26.70 -29.47
N ILE A 86 -9.12 -25.80 -28.52
CA ILE A 86 -8.03 -25.28 -27.70
C ILE A 86 -8.09 -26.00 -26.35
N VAL A 87 -7.29 -27.05 -26.22
CA VAL A 87 -6.89 -27.56 -24.90
C VAL A 87 -6.16 -26.43 -24.19
N VAL A 88 -6.63 -26.05 -23.00
CA VAL A 88 -6.03 -24.98 -22.19
C VAL A 88 -4.74 -25.48 -21.54
N ALA A 89 -3.66 -25.48 -22.32
CA ALA A 89 -2.30 -25.44 -21.79
C ALA A 89 -2.00 -23.98 -21.35
N LYS A 90 -2.38 -23.67 -20.12
CA LYS A 90 -2.44 -22.33 -19.46
C LYS A 90 -3.63 -21.46 -19.92
N LYS A 91 -4.35 -20.93 -18.92
CA LYS A 91 -5.45 -19.97 -19.08
C LYS A 91 -4.89 -18.58 -19.34
N GLU A 92 -5.59 -17.80 -20.16
CA GLU A 92 -5.82 -16.38 -19.90
C GLU A 92 -7.05 -15.91 -20.68
N ILE A 93 -7.89 -15.08 -20.06
CA ILE A 93 -9.04 -14.42 -20.70
C ILE A 93 -8.72 -12.93 -20.73
N ILE A 94 -8.72 -12.33 -21.92
CA ILE A 94 -8.42 -10.92 -22.12
C ILE A 94 -9.74 -10.21 -22.47
N GLU A 95 -10.23 -9.34 -21.58
CA GLU A 95 -11.23 -8.35 -21.96
C GLU A 95 -10.60 -7.27 -22.86
N ILE A 96 -11.34 -6.82 -23.88
CA ILE A 96 -10.83 -5.88 -24.87
C ILE A 96 -11.78 -4.69 -24.99
N HIS A 97 -11.36 -3.54 -24.44
CA HIS A 97 -12.08 -2.28 -24.62
C HIS A 97 -12.01 -1.80 -26.08
N GLN A 98 -13.14 -1.33 -26.59
CA GLN A 98 -13.22 -0.63 -27.88
C GLN A 98 -13.06 0.87 -27.66
N ASN A 99 -12.05 1.48 -28.28
CA ASN A 99 -11.92 2.94 -28.34
C ASN A 99 -12.38 3.48 -29.71
N ARG A 100 -13.03 4.65 -29.67
CA ARG A 100 -13.48 5.40 -30.85
C ARG A 100 -12.54 6.57 -31.11
N GLY A 101 -11.80 6.52 -32.22
CA GLY A 101 -11.00 7.64 -32.70
C GLY A 101 -11.72 8.44 -33.78
N VAL A 102 -11.44 9.75 -33.85
CA VAL A 102 -11.76 10.59 -35.01
C VAL A 102 -10.46 11.16 -35.54
N VAL A 103 -10.19 10.94 -36.82
CA VAL A 103 -9.01 11.43 -37.53
C VAL A 103 -9.45 12.35 -38.66
N GLU A 104 -8.72 13.44 -38.87
CA GLU A 104 -9.05 14.48 -39.84
C GLU A 104 -7.90 14.57 -40.88
N ASN A 105 -8.21 14.43 -42.17
CA ASN A 105 -7.22 14.42 -43.24
C ASN A 105 -7.78 15.18 -44.46
N ASN A 106 -6.99 16.10 -45.03
CA ASN A 106 -7.37 16.97 -46.15
C ASN A 106 -8.78 17.58 -46.02
N GLY A 107 -9.16 18.00 -44.82
CA GLY A 107 -10.45 18.64 -44.52
C GLY A 107 -11.65 17.70 -44.37
N GLN A 108 -11.46 16.37 -44.33
CA GLN A 108 -12.53 15.40 -44.04
C GLN A 108 -12.29 14.65 -42.72
N ARG A 109 -13.37 14.50 -41.92
CA ARG A 109 -13.38 13.69 -40.69
C ARG A 109 -13.72 12.24 -41.00
N HIS A 110 -12.95 11.33 -40.42
CA HIS A 110 -13.17 9.90 -40.47
C HIS A 110 -13.19 9.32 -39.05
N THR A 111 -14.29 8.65 -38.68
CA THR A 111 -14.38 7.89 -37.43
C THR A 111 -13.82 6.50 -37.63
N VAL A 112 -12.99 6.03 -36.69
CA VAL A 112 -12.35 4.71 -36.72
C VAL A 112 -12.62 3.98 -35.41
N GLU A 113 -13.01 2.72 -35.52
CA GLU A 113 -13.20 1.78 -34.41
C GLU A 113 -12.21 0.61 -34.60
N GLY A 114 -11.47 0.26 -33.55
CA GLY A 114 -10.48 -0.81 -33.60
C GLY A 114 -9.99 -1.23 -32.22
N MET A 115 -9.41 -2.43 -32.15
CA MET A 115 -8.67 -2.88 -30.96
C MET A 115 -7.33 -2.15 -30.87
N ALA A 116 -6.83 -1.99 -29.64
CA ALA A 116 -5.73 -1.07 -29.29
C ALA A 116 -4.52 -1.16 -30.26
N SER A 117 -4.34 -0.11 -31.07
CA SER A 117 -3.23 0.06 -32.00
C SER A 117 -3.07 1.54 -32.34
N ASN A 118 -1.83 2.05 -32.27
CA ASN A 118 -1.54 3.44 -32.63
C ASN A 118 -1.26 3.52 -34.13
N PHE A 119 -2.06 4.30 -34.84
CA PHE A 119 -1.86 4.61 -36.26
C PHE A 119 -1.06 5.88 -36.42
N ASN A 120 -0.15 5.91 -37.38
CA ASN A 120 0.49 7.15 -37.82
C ASN A 120 0.55 7.20 -39.34
N VAL A 121 0.32 8.38 -39.91
CA VAL A 121 0.17 8.59 -41.35
C VAL A 121 1.33 9.43 -41.87
N HIS A 122 1.98 8.96 -42.93
CA HIS A 122 3.03 9.70 -43.61
C HIS A 122 2.89 9.53 -45.13
N GLY A 123 2.45 10.62 -45.78
CA GLY A 123 2.02 10.59 -47.18
C GLY A 123 0.89 9.58 -47.42
N ASN A 124 0.92 8.91 -48.57
CA ASN A 124 -0.07 7.89 -48.96
C ASN A 124 0.11 6.52 -48.27
N THR A 125 0.98 6.41 -47.26
CA THR A 125 1.34 5.13 -46.62
C THR A 125 0.80 5.06 -45.20
N LEU A 126 -0.11 4.12 -44.95
CA LEU A 126 -0.60 3.80 -43.61
C LEU A 126 0.38 2.86 -42.92
N ARG A 127 1.03 3.29 -41.82
CA ARG A 127 1.92 2.42 -41.02
C ARG A 127 1.18 1.85 -39.81
N TRP A 128 1.29 0.54 -39.63
CA TRP A 128 0.81 -0.19 -38.45
C TRP A 128 2.00 -0.48 -37.52
N TYR A 129 1.79 -0.30 -36.22
CA TYR A 129 2.76 -0.61 -35.17
C TYR A 129 2.16 -1.66 -34.23
N PHE A 130 2.86 -2.79 -34.08
CA PHE A 130 2.49 -3.85 -33.13
C PHE A 130 3.39 -3.78 -31.89
N SER A 131 2.81 -3.52 -30.72
CA SER A 131 3.48 -3.67 -29.44
C SER A 131 3.35 -5.11 -28.92
N THR A 132 4.20 -6.01 -29.41
CA THR A 132 4.27 -7.39 -28.89
C THR A 132 5.07 -7.45 -27.60
N TYR A 133 4.44 -7.84 -26.49
CA TYR A 133 5.14 -8.15 -25.24
C TYR A 133 6.14 -9.30 -25.46
N SER A 134 7.35 -9.15 -24.91
CA SER A 134 8.46 -10.10 -25.10
C SER A 134 8.33 -11.31 -24.17
N ALA A 135 7.57 -12.32 -24.62
CA ALA A 135 7.53 -13.62 -23.95
C ALA A 135 8.89 -14.35 -24.11
N ARG A 136 9.72 -14.32 -23.06
CA ARG A 136 11.00 -15.06 -23.02
C ARG A 136 10.77 -16.55 -22.81
N THR A 137 10.47 -17.27 -23.89
CA THR A 137 10.41 -18.73 -23.90
C THR A 137 11.13 -19.27 -25.14
N PRO A 138 12.08 -20.21 -25.02
CA PRO A 138 12.66 -20.88 -26.19
C PRO A 138 11.61 -21.82 -26.79
N CYS A 139 10.97 -21.40 -27.88
CA CYS A 139 10.09 -22.25 -28.67
C CYS A 139 10.89 -22.84 -29.84
N GLU A 140 10.81 -24.16 -30.00
CA GLU A 140 11.32 -24.86 -31.18
C GLU A 140 10.42 -24.58 -32.41
N ASP A 141 10.83 -25.01 -33.59
CA ASP A 141 10.44 -24.36 -34.85
C ASP A 141 8.93 -24.28 -35.16
N SER A 142 8.54 -23.15 -35.77
CA SER A 142 7.27 -22.88 -36.49
C SER A 142 5.99 -22.56 -35.70
N THR A 143 5.96 -21.44 -34.98
CA THR A 143 4.70 -20.80 -34.54
C THR A 143 3.85 -20.35 -35.74
N SER A 144 2.62 -20.83 -35.86
CA SER A 144 1.69 -20.47 -36.94
C SER A 144 0.68 -19.40 -36.50
N LEU A 145 0.66 -18.25 -37.17
CA LEU A 145 -0.27 -17.15 -36.87
C LEU A 145 -1.49 -17.16 -37.81
N HIS A 146 -2.69 -17.23 -37.25
CA HIS A 146 -3.96 -17.19 -37.98
C HIS A 146 -4.65 -15.82 -37.85
N ILE A 147 -4.79 -15.10 -38.98
CA ILE A 147 -5.48 -13.81 -39.04
C ILE A 147 -6.76 -13.95 -39.89
N THR A 148 -7.90 -13.52 -39.35
CA THR A 148 -9.19 -13.51 -40.06
C THR A 148 -9.65 -12.08 -40.32
N VAL A 149 -9.60 -11.64 -41.57
CA VAL A 149 -10.09 -10.30 -41.98
C VAL A 149 -11.55 -10.40 -42.45
N ARG A 150 -12.45 -9.61 -41.86
CA ARG A 150 -13.84 -9.46 -42.33
C ARG A 150 -14.00 -8.18 -43.15
N PRO A 151 -14.53 -8.23 -44.40
CA PRO A 151 -14.70 -7.03 -45.22
C PRO A 151 -15.90 -6.20 -44.77
N PHE A 152 -15.70 -4.88 -44.70
CA PHE A 152 -16.71 -3.88 -44.38
C PHE A 152 -17.71 -3.69 -45.54
N ARG A 153 -18.98 -3.38 -45.26
CA ARG A 153 -19.95 -2.91 -46.28
C ARG A 153 -20.79 -1.74 -45.78
N ARG A 154 -20.61 -0.58 -46.42
CA ARG A 154 -21.58 0.53 -46.37
C ARG A 154 -22.80 0.16 -47.23
N ALA A 155 -24.00 0.60 -46.84
CA ALA A 155 -25.24 0.11 -47.43
C ALA A 155 -25.49 0.61 -48.87
N LEU A 156 -25.64 -0.33 -49.82
CA LEU A 156 -26.22 -0.12 -51.15
C LEU A 156 -27.06 -1.34 -51.55
N LYS A 157 -28.12 -1.13 -52.35
CA LYS A 157 -29.20 -2.10 -52.54
C LYS A 157 -28.88 -3.18 -53.59
N ARG A 158 -29.25 -4.42 -53.24
CA ARG A 158 -29.43 -5.64 -54.08
C ARG A 158 -28.20 -6.48 -54.48
N ARG A 159 -28.50 -7.79 -54.60
CA ARG A 159 -27.69 -8.98 -54.99
C ARG A 159 -26.60 -9.44 -54.01
N ARG A 160 -26.59 -10.76 -53.77
CA ARG A 160 -25.68 -11.49 -52.88
C ARG A 160 -24.44 -11.94 -53.64
N LEU A 161 -23.27 -11.82 -53.01
CA LEU A 161 -22.12 -12.73 -53.10
C LEU A 161 -21.00 -12.19 -52.18
N SER A 162 -20.35 -13.08 -51.45
CA SER A 162 -19.18 -12.79 -50.60
C SER A 162 -18.38 -14.07 -50.40
N VAL A 163 -17.25 -14.18 -51.09
CA VAL A 163 -16.25 -15.24 -50.86
C VAL A 163 -15.33 -14.78 -49.74
N GLY A 164 -15.10 -15.63 -48.73
CA GLY A 164 -14.08 -15.39 -47.72
C GLY A 164 -12.73 -15.90 -48.19
N LEU A 165 -11.70 -15.07 -48.12
CA LEU A 165 -10.30 -15.45 -48.35
C LEU A 165 -9.60 -15.60 -47.00
N THR A 166 -9.00 -16.75 -46.76
CA THR A 166 -8.16 -17.03 -45.59
C THR A 166 -6.74 -17.25 -46.08
N GLN A 167 -5.80 -16.40 -45.66
CA GLN A 167 -4.37 -16.56 -45.96
C GLN A 167 -3.63 -17.17 -44.76
N ARG A 168 -2.61 -17.98 -45.05
CA ARG A 168 -1.60 -18.42 -44.09
C ARG A 168 -0.29 -17.71 -44.38
N PHE A 169 0.46 -17.40 -43.32
CA PHE A 169 1.80 -16.82 -43.38
C PHE A 169 2.76 -17.71 -42.60
N VAL A 170 3.98 -17.84 -43.09
CA VAL A 170 5.07 -18.57 -42.41
C VAL A 170 6.15 -17.57 -42.02
N LEU A 171 6.59 -17.64 -40.76
CA LEU A 171 7.71 -16.86 -40.26
C LEU A 171 9.03 -17.56 -40.64
N ARG A 172 9.90 -16.90 -41.40
CA ARG A 172 11.26 -17.38 -41.67
C ARG A 172 12.30 -16.47 -41.02
N ARG A 173 13.26 -17.08 -40.33
CA ARG A 173 14.44 -16.41 -39.77
C ARG A 173 15.52 -16.30 -40.85
N MET A 174 16.05 -15.10 -41.07
CA MET A 174 16.96 -14.82 -42.19
C MET A 174 18.43 -14.74 -41.72
N TRP A 175 18.98 -15.82 -41.16
CA TRP A 175 20.44 -15.96 -40.96
C TRP A 175 20.86 -17.43 -40.75
N GLU A 176 21.83 -17.89 -41.55
CA GLU A 176 22.60 -19.12 -41.30
C GLU A 176 24.08 -18.75 -41.16
N GLY A 177 24.66 -18.96 -39.98
CA GLY A 177 26.05 -18.64 -39.69
C GLY A 177 26.44 -19.02 -38.26
N PRO A 178 27.75 -19.24 -37.99
CA PRO A 178 28.21 -19.74 -36.69
C PRO A 178 28.00 -18.72 -35.56
N ARG A 179 27.71 -19.22 -34.35
CA ARG A 179 27.51 -18.39 -33.15
C ARG A 179 28.83 -17.72 -32.72
N PRO A 180 28.88 -16.40 -32.47
CA PRO A 180 30.03 -15.75 -31.85
C PRO A 180 30.25 -16.26 -30.41
N SER A 181 31.51 -16.42 -30.01
CA SER A 181 31.88 -16.77 -28.64
C SER A 181 31.73 -15.59 -27.67
N HIS A 182 31.50 -15.88 -26.39
CA HIS A 182 31.30 -14.84 -25.37
C HIS A 182 32.61 -14.15 -24.98
N ARG A 183 32.81 -12.91 -25.47
CA ARG A 183 33.49 -11.79 -24.78
C ARG A 183 33.33 -10.50 -25.59
N GLY A 184 33.01 -9.40 -24.92
CA GLY A 184 32.88 -8.05 -25.51
C GLY A 184 31.45 -7.53 -25.59
N ILE A 185 31.26 -6.28 -25.15
CA ILE A 185 30.04 -5.51 -25.38
C ILE A 185 30.23 -4.78 -26.72
N GLY A 186 29.42 -5.13 -27.71
CA GLY A 186 29.41 -4.51 -29.04
C GLY A 186 28.02 -4.65 -29.65
N HIS A 187 27.67 -3.75 -30.56
CA HIS A 187 26.35 -3.71 -31.19
C HIS A 187 26.00 -5.05 -31.83
N ARG A 188 24.84 -5.61 -31.46
CA ARG A 188 24.23 -6.73 -32.18
C ARG A 188 23.45 -6.18 -33.36
N GLU A 189 23.67 -6.69 -34.56
CA GLU A 189 22.79 -6.39 -35.68
C GLU A 189 21.35 -6.91 -35.41
N PRO A 190 20.31 -6.18 -35.84
CA PRO A 190 18.93 -6.60 -35.62
C PRO A 190 18.61 -7.88 -36.40
N THR A 191 18.14 -8.92 -35.69
CA THR A 191 17.76 -10.20 -36.30
C THR A 191 16.56 -9.99 -37.22
N ARG A 192 16.76 -10.13 -38.53
CA ARG A 192 15.70 -9.98 -39.53
C ARG A 192 14.83 -11.24 -39.60
N TYR A 193 13.51 -11.02 -39.65
CA TYR A 193 12.50 -12.03 -39.91
C TYR A 193 11.69 -11.63 -41.15
N GLN A 194 11.31 -12.61 -41.95
CA GLN A 194 10.52 -12.41 -43.15
C GLN A 194 9.20 -13.18 -43.03
N LEU A 195 8.09 -12.51 -43.31
CA LEU A 195 6.76 -13.13 -43.40
C LEU A 195 6.45 -13.39 -44.86
N VAL A 196 6.27 -14.67 -45.20
CA VAL A 196 5.98 -15.10 -46.58
C VAL A 196 4.57 -15.67 -46.63
N SER A 197 3.72 -15.14 -47.50
CA SER A 197 2.39 -15.70 -47.77
C SER A 197 2.46 -16.91 -48.71
N THR A 198 1.47 -17.80 -48.63
CA THR A 198 1.34 -18.95 -49.54
C THR A 198 1.06 -18.58 -51.01
N ASN A 199 0.98 -17.30 -51.34
CA ASN A 199 0.79 -16.77 -52.70
C ASN A 199 1.91 -15.78 -53.12
N GLY A 200 3.10 -15.91 -52.53
CA GLY A 200 4.31 -15.19 -52.96
C GLY A 200 4.37 -13.72 -52.56
N THR A 201 3.54 -13.27 -51.61
CA THR A 201 3.61 -11.91 -51.07
C THR A 201 4.56 -11.89 -49.87
N THR A 202 5.67 -11.18 -50.00
CA THR A 202 6.69 -11.03 -48.96
C THR A 202 6.46 -9.74 -48.18
N ILE A 203 6.47 -9.83 -46.84
CA ILE A 203 6.46 -8.67 -45.94
C ILE A 203 7.77 -8.69 -45.15
N GLU A 204 8.54 -7.61 -45.26
CA GLU A 204 9.77 -7.42 -44.49
C GLU A 204 9.46 -6.68 -43.18
N CYS A 205 9.81 -7.31 -42.06
CA CYS A 205 9.63 -6.73 -40.73
C CYS A 205 11.00 -6.27 -40.19
N GLY A 206 11.36 -5.03 -40.51
CA GLY A 206 12.52 -4.37 -39.90
C GLY A 206 12.18 -3.85 -38.50
N PHE A 207 12.90 -4.36 -37.49
CA PHE A 207 13.00 -3.66 -36.21
C PHE A 207 13.89 -2.43 -36.43
N HIS A 208 13.26 -1.25 -36.43
CA HIS A 208 13.95 0.02 -36.29
C HIS A 208 13.88 0.46 -34.83
N ASP A 209 14.95 1.07 -34.33
CA ASP A 209 14.92 1.84 -33.10
C ASP A 209 13.87 2.97 -33.20
N PRO A 210 13.27 3.41 -32.08
CA PRO A 210 12.23 4.43 -32.10
C PRO A 210 12.76 5.78 -32.65
N PRO A 211 11.88 6.65 -33.18
CA PRO A 211 12.30 7.96 -33.70
C PRO A 211 13.05 8.79 -32.65
N GLU A 212 14.01 9.60 -33.08
CA GLU A 212 14.88 10.41 -32.22
C GLU A 212 14.14 11.43 -31.32
N GLN A 213 12.84 11.65 -31.52
CA GLN A 213 11.97 12.35 -30.56
C GLN A 213 11.72 11.59 -29.24
N TRP A 214 12.14 10.33 -29.13
CA TRP A 214 12.27 9.59 -27.85
C TRP A 214 13.73 9.41 -27.42
N ALA A 215 14.66 10.20 -27.96
CA ALA A 215 15.94 10.41 -27.31
C ALA A 215 15.66 11.09 -25.96
N ILE A 216 15.85 10.33 -24.87
CA ILE A 216 15.93 10.90 -23.52
C ILE A 216 17.11 11.88 -23.55
N ASP A 217 16.85 13.15 -23.19
CA ASP A 217 17.92 14.14 -23.06
C ASP A 217 18.99 13.60 -22.10
N ARG A 218 20.25 13.64 -22.56
CA ARG A 218 21.33 12.85 -21.97
C ARG A 218 21.60 13.23 -20.51
N GLU A 219 21.99 12.21 -19.75
CA GLU A 219 22.46 12.24 -18.36
C GLU A 219 23.16 13.57 -18.00
N SER A 220 22.66 14.26 -16.97
CA SER A 220 23.33 15.42 -16.36
C SER A 220 22.82 15.71 -14.94
N ASP A 221 21.66 16.36 -14.79
CA ASP A 221 21.34 17.10 -13.55
C ASP A 221 20.24 16.49 -12.64
N SER A 222 19.43 15.54 -13.11
CA SER A 222 18.32 14.96 -12.29
C SER A 222 18.73 13.66 -11.59
N MET A 223 19.29 12.71 -12.36
CA MET A 223 19.76 11.43 -11.85
C MET A 223 20.95 11.54 -10.87
N SER A 224 21.70 12.65 -10.93
CA SER A 224 22.80 13.00 -10.02
C SER A 224 22.28 13.33 -8.62
N ALA A 225 21.39 14.32 -8.47
CA ALA A 225 20.92 14.78 -7.15
C ALA A 225 20.24 13.66 -6.30
N ALA A 226 19.43 12.80 -6.92
CA ALA A 226 18.81 11.66 -6.24
C ALA A 226 19.86 10.62 -5.80
N LYS A 227 20.83 10.33 -6.67
CA LYS A 227 21.95 9.41 -6.39
C LYS A 227 22.88 9.96 -5.31
N GLU A 228 23.24 11.23 -5.37
CA GLU A 228 24.05 11.93 -4.36
C GLU A 228 23.38 11.89 -2.98
N THR A 229 22.05 12.08 -2.92
CA THR A 229 21.28 11.95 -1.67
C THR A 229 21.38 10.53 -1.09
N VAL A 230 21.30 9.50 -1.92
CA VAL A 230 21.48 8.09 -1.53
C VAL A 230 22.91 7.80 -1.09
N GLU A 231 23.91 8.29 -1.83
CA GLU A 231 25.32 8.08 -1.54
C GLU A 231 25.76 8.82 -0.26
N GLN A 232 25.25 10.03 -0.01
CA GLN A 232 25.44 10.77 1.24
C GLN A 232 24.84 10.01 2.43
N ALA A 233 23.58 9.56 2.32
CA ALA A 233 22.90 8.79 3.35
C ALA A 233 23.66 7.49 3.70
N ARG A 234 24.13 6.78 2.67
CA ARG A 234 24.88 5.53 2.81
C ARG A 234 26.28 5.75 3.39
N ALA A 235 26.98 6.80 2.95
CA ALA A 235 28.29 7.18 3.49
C ALA A 235 28.21 7.56 4.97
N VAL A 236 27.17 8.30 5.39
CA VAL A 236 26.92 8.60 6.81
C VAL A 236 26.68 7.33 7.61
N ALA A 237 25.80 6.43 7.16
CA ALA A 237 25.52 5.17 7.87
C ALA A 237 26.77 4.29 8.01
N LEU A 238 27.55 4.11 6.94
CA LEU A 238 28.79 3.33 6.96
C LEU A 238 29.89 3.98 7.81
N ALA A 239 29.98 5.31 7.85
CA ALA A 239 30.93 6.03 8.71
C ALA A 239 30.59 5.94 10.21
N ILE A 240 29.33 5.63 10.55
CA ILE A 240 28.88 5.35 11.92
C ILE A 240 29.22 3.92 12.31
N LEU A 241 28.75 2.95 11.53
CA LEU A 241 28.90 1.52 11.81
C LEU A 241 30.36 1.04 11.68
N LYS A 242 31.11 1.56 10.71
CA LYS A 242 32.47 1.15 10.34
C LYS A 242 32.63 -0.37 10.12
N PRO A 243 31.77 -1.01 9.31
CA PRO A 243 31.88 -2.42 8.97
C PRO A 243 33.18 -2.71 8.22
N SER A 244 33.65 -3.96 8.29
CA SER A 244 34.76 -4.42 7.45
C SER A 244 34.32 -4.59 6.00
N ALA A 245 35.29 -4.75 5.09
CA ALA A 245 34.98 -5.00 3.67
C ALA A 245 34.16 -6.29 3.48
N ALA A 246 34.41 -7.32 4.30
CA ALA A 246 33.67 -8.58 4.28
C ALA A 246 32.22 -8.42 4.76
N ASP A 247 31.98 -7.64 5.82
CA ASP A 247 30.62 -7.35 6.31
C ASP A 247 29.81 -6.57 5.25
N ILE A 248 30.46 -5.65 4.52
CA ILE A 248 29.85 -4.91 3.42
C ILE A 248 29.51 -5.85 2.26
N GLU A 249 30.44 -6.70 1.84
CA GLU A 249 30.26 -7.65 0.74
C GLU A 249 29.14 -8.66 1.05
N HIS A 250 29.26 -9.40 2.16
CA HIS A 250 28.28 -10.38 2.61
C HIS A 250 26.92 -9.74 2.90
N GLY A 251 26.88 -8.61 3.62
CA GLY A 251 25.63 -7.91 3.92
C GLY A 251 24.91 -7.37 2.66
N THR A 252 25.66 -6.95 1.64
CA THR A 252 25.08 -6.51 0.35
C THR A 252 24.54 -7.69 -0.46
N GLU A 253 25.29 -8.79 -0.58
CA GLU A 253 24.84 -9.99 -1.29
C GLU A 253 23.63 -10.63 -0.60
N LEU A 254 23.69 -10.80 0.73
CA LEU A 254 22.60 -11.33 1.54
C LEU A 254 21.34 -10.46 1.40
N HIS A 255 21.47 -9.14 1.43
CA HIS A 255 20.35 -8.23 1.22
C HIS A 255 19.71 -8.41 -0.17
N ALA A 256 20.51 -8.39 -1.23
CA ALA A 256 20.02 -8.53 -2.61
C ALA A 256 19.29 -9.85 -2.85
N ASN A 257 19.78 -10.95 -2.25
CA ASN A 257 19.16 -12.28 -2.35
C ASN A 257 17.93 -12.46 -1.44
N SER A 258 17.78 -11.65 -0.38
CA SER A 258 16.71 -11.77 0.61
C SER A 258 15.38 -11.13 0.19
N MET A 259 14.27 -11.62 0.74
CA MET A 259 12.95 -10.99 0.59
C MET A 259 12.74 -9.94 1.68
N VAL A 260 12.98 -8.68 1.31
CA VAL A 260 12.98 -7.54 2.23
C VAL A 260 11.57 -6.97 2.34
N ILE A 261 11.00 -6.98 3.55
CA ILE A 261 9.64 -6.52 3.83
C ILE A 261 9.65 -5.57 5.04
N GLU A 262 9.33 -4.31 4.77
CA GLU A 262 9.09 -3.30 5.80
C GLU A 262 7.75 -3.57 6.50
N SER A 263 7.76 -3.81 7.83
CA SER A 263 6.55 -4.18 8.59
C SER A 263 5.58 -3.04 8.84
N TYR A 264 6.02 -1.79 8.64
CA TYR A 264 5.18 -0.61 8.57
C TYR A 264 5.92 0.49 7.81
N GLY A 265 5.33 0.96 6.71
CA GLY A 265 5.90 2.00 5.88
C GLY A 265 4.91 3.12 5.59
N LEU A 266 5.41 4.35 5.66
CA LEU A 266 4.68 5.55 5.19
C LEU A 266 4.84 5.75 3.68
N GLY A 267 5.71 4.98 3.02
CA GLY A 267 5.90 4.96 1.58
C GLY A 267 6.89 6.01 1.09
N LEU A 268 6.73 6.43 -0.16
CA LEU A 268 7.51 7.51 -0.76
C LEU A 268 6.63 8.77 -0.85
N GLN A 269 7.24 9.92 -0.59
CA GLN A 269 6.61 11.23 -0.61
C GLN A 269 7.25 12.09 -1.72
N ALA A 270 6.51 12.27 -2.81
CA ALA A 270 6.89 13.19 -3.88
C ALA A 270 6.92 14.64 -3.38
N ALA A 271 7.69 15.49 -4.05
CA ALA A 271 7.55 16.93 -3.92
C ALA A 271 6.16 17.37 -4.45
N PRO A 272 5.50 18.36 -3.82
CA PRO A 272 4.32 19.00 -4.42
C PRO A 272 4.73 19.77 -5.69
N ASP A 273 3.79 20.10 -6.58
CA ASP A 273 4.05 21.14 -7.57
C ASP A 273 3.94 22.50 -6.85
N GLY A 274 5.08 23.13 -6.58
CA GLY A 274 5.13 24.38 -5.83
C GLY A 274 4.50 25.56 -6.57
N ALA A 275 4.43 25.52 -7.91
CA ALA A 275 3.78 26.55 -8.72
C ALA A 275 2.25 26.36 -8.72
N ALA A 276 1.76 25.12 -8.82
CA ALA A 276 0.34 24.81 -8.70
C ALA A 276 -0.19 25.09 -7.28
N VAL A 277 0.54 24.70 -6.22
CA VAL A 277 0.16 25.04 -4.84
C VAL A 277 0.21 26.55 -4.60
N LYS A 278 1.18 27.27 -5.16
CA LYS A 278 1.19 28.74 -5.16
C LYS A 278 -0.08 29.32 -5.80
N ALA A 279 -0.44 28.88 -7.02
CA ALA A 279 -1.63 29.36 -7.71
C ALA A 279 -2.92 29.07 -6.94
N LEU A 280 -3.02 27.92 -6.27
CA LEU A 280 -4.15 27.58 -5.40
C LEU A 280 -4.23 28.50 -4.18
N VAL A 281 -3.10 28.81 -3.53
CA VAL A 281 -3.02 29.79 -2.44
C VAL A 281 -3.42 31.20 -2.91
N GLU A 282 -2.93 31.63 -4.08
CA GLU A 282 -3.21 32.96 -4.65
C GLU A 282 -4.66 33.10 -5.15
N SER A 283 -5.36 32.00 -5.44
CA SER A 283 -6.80 32.00 -5.73
C SER A 283 -7.71 32.22 -4.50
N GLY A 284 -7.14 32.17 -3.28
CA GLY A 284 -7.89 32.30 -2.02
C GLY A 284 -8.53 31.00 -1.53
N ALA A 285 -8.07 29.84 -2.01
CA ALA A 285 -8.55 28.53 -1.57
C ALA A 285 -8.34 28.29 -0.07
N SER A 286 -9.17 27.43 0.53
CA SER A 286 -9.07 27.09 1.95
C SER A 286 -7.84 26.24 2.26
N GLU A 287 -7.40 26.31 3.52
CA GLU A 287 -6.33 25.45 4.05
C GLU A 287 -6.65 23.95 3.88
N ALA A 288 -7.93 23.55 3.83
CA ALA A 288 -8.34 22.18 3.56
C ALA A 288 -8.09 21.75 2.11
N GLU A 289 -8.39 22.61 1.13
CA GLU A 289 -8.09 22.37 -0.29
C GLU A 289 -6.58 22.33 -0.55
N ILE A 290 -5.82 23.24 0.09
CA ILE A 290 -4.35 23.28 0.00
C ILE A 290 -3.73 22.02 0.61
N GLN A 291 -4.17 21.61 1.82
CA GLN A 291 -3.71 20.37 2.44
C GLN A 291 -4.06 19.16 1.59
N GLU A 292 -5.25 19.12 1.00
CA GLU A 292 -5.68 18.01 0.17
C GLU A 292 -4.83 17.88 -1.10
N MET A 293 -4.60 18.97 -1.83
CA MET A 293 -3.77 18.94 -3.04
C MET A 293 -2.31 18.59 -2.71
N MET A 294 -1.74 19.11 -1.62
CA MET A 294 -0.40 18.72 -1.17
C MET A 294 -0.33 17.23 -0.77
N ALA A 295 -1.35 16.70 -0.09
CA ALA A 295 -1.42 15.31 0.33
C ALA A 295 -1.70 14.34 -0.84
N GLU A 296 -2.39 14.79 -1.89
CA GLU A 296 -2.54 14.03 -3.13
C GLU A 296 -1.22 14.01 -3.90
N MET A 297 -0.68 15.18 -4.25
CA MET A 297 0.57 15.30 -5.00
C MET A 297 1.71 14.50 -4.37
N GLY A 298 1.89 14.61 -3.05
CA GLY A 298 2.91 13.86 -2.32
C GLY A 298 2.76 12.33 -2.37
N MET A 299 1.53 11.83 -2.57
CA MET A 299 1.24 10.39 -2.67
C MET A 299 1.09 9.86 -4.10
N THR A 300 1.02 10.73 -5.12
CA THR A 300 0.72 10.32 -6.51
C THR A 300 1.67 10.85 -7.57
N ARG A 301 2.45 11.93 -7.34
CA ARG A 301 3.23 12.54 -8.43
C ARG A 301 4.29 11.64 -9.05
N TYR A 302 4.89 10.69 -8.33
CA TYR A 302 5.79 9.70 -8.96
C TYR A 302 5.09 8.76 -9.96
N ALA A 303 3.76 8.67 -9.94
CA ALA A 303 3.00 7.98 -10.97
C ALA A 303 2.68 8.86 -12.19
N THR A 304 2.72 10.20 -12.08
CA THR A 304 2.27 11.14 -13.14
C THR A 304 3.33 12.11 -13.67
N ASP A 305 4.39 12.37 -12.91
CA ASP A 305 5.52 13.27 -13.21
C ASP A 305 6.79 12.46 -13.48
N ALA A 306 7.51 12.79 -14.56
CA ALA A 306 8.68 12.03 -14.98
C ALA A 306 9.90 12.19 -14.04
N ARG A 307 10.11 13.37 -13.44
CA ARG A 307 11.25 13.64 -12.54
C ARG A 307 11.04 12.93 -11.19
N GLU A 308 9.84 13.05 -10.63
CA GLU A 308 9.50 12.34 -9.40
C GLU A 308 9.45 10.82 -9.61
N ARG A 309 9.08 10.35 -10.81
CA ARG A 309 9.15 8.91 -11.16
C ARG A 309 10.59 8.41 -11.22
N GLU A 310 11.50 9.12 -11.89
CA GLU A 310 12.93 8.77 -11.96
C GLU A 310 13.52 8.54 -10.56
N GLU A 311 13.27 9.48 -9.65
CA GLU A 311 13.74 9.41 -8.26
C GLU A 311 13.05 8.31 -7.44
N TYR A 312 11.75 8.09 -7.64
CA TYR A 312 11.01 6.98 -7.03
C TYR A 312 11.59 5.62 -7.41
N LEU A 313 11.86 5.39 -8.71
CA LEU A 313 12.48 4.16 -9.20
C LEU A 313 13.88 3.98 -8.61
N ALA A 314 14.68 5.04 -8.58
CA ALA A 314 16.02 5.03 -7.99
C ALA A 314 16.01 4.74 -6.48
N ALA A 315 15.06 5.30 -5.71
CA ALA A 315 14.93 5.07 -4.28
C ALA A 315 14.57 3.62 -3.95
N TRP A 316 13.62 3.02 -4.67
CA TRP A 316 13.29 1.59 -4.54
C TRP A 316 14.47 0.68 -4.91
N ALA A 317 15.15 0.97 -6.03
CA ALA A 317 16.33 0.20 -6.45
C ALA A 317 17.48 0.31 -5.44
N ALA A 318 17.68 1.50 -4.84
CA ALA A 318 18.69 1.73 -3.81
C ALA A 318 18.35 1.08 -2.46
N SER A 319 17.07 0.86 -2.14
CA SER A 319 16.63 0.27 -0.88
C SER A 319 16.55 -1.25 -0.90
N GLY A 320 16.40 -1.89 -2.07
CA GLY A 320 16.24 -3.34 -2.19
C GLY A 320 14.93 -3.90 -1.63
N VAL A 321 14.04 -3.05 -1.11
CA VAL A 321 12.77 -3.44 -0.48
C VAL A 321 11.89 -4.15 -1.49
N THR A 322 11.45 -5.38 -1.17
CA THR A 322 10.54 -6.17 -2.02
C THR A 322 9.09 -5.77 -1.76
N CYS A 323 8.75 -5.51 -0.50
CA CYS A 323 7.41 -5.09 -0.10
C CYS A 323 7.45 -4.07 1.04
N THR A 324 6.52 -3.12 1.04
CA THR A 324 6.22 -2.34 2.24
C THR A 324 4.78 -2.58 2.69
N PHE A 325 4.58 -2.68 4.01
CA PHE A 325 3.27 -2.71 4.65
C PHE A 325 2.66 -1.30 4.64
N GLN A 326 2.37 -0.85 3.41
CA GLN A 326 2.06 0.52 3.05
C GLN A 326 0.84 1.03 3.79
N ASN A 327 1.06 1.94 4.73
CA ASN A 327 -0.01 2.54 5.49
C ASN A 327 -0.73 3.63 4.68
N ALA A 328 -2.02 3.84 4.98
CA ALA A 328 -2.78 5.00 4.52
C ALA A 328 -2.08 6.33 4.87
N GLY A 329 -1.38 6.40 6.01
CA GLY A 329 -0.52 7.53 6.39
C GLY A 329 -1.23 8.73 7.01
N GLU A 330 -2.40 8.53 7.62
CA GLU A 330 -3.11 9.53 8.42
C GLU A 330 -3.97 8.83 9.48
N GLU A 331 -3.98 9.38 10.70
CA GLU A 331 -4.75 8.87 11.84
C GLU A 331 -6.26 8.89 11.58
N GLY A 332 -6.93 7.85 12.06
CA GLY A 332 -8.25 7.98 12.64
C GLY A 332 -9.31 7.09 12.00
N ASN A 333 -10.38 6.87 12.76
CA ASN A 333 -11.41 5.89 12.47
C ASN A 333 -12.40 6.29 11.34
N SER A 334 -12.07 7.26 10.48
CA SER A 334 -12.96 7.73 9.41
C SER A 334 -12.82 6.89 8.13
N PRO A 335 -13.87 6.17 7.67
CA PRO A 335 -13.79 5.32 6.49
C PRO A 335 -13.46 6.13 5.23
N LEU A 336 -14.06 7.31 5.05
CA LEU A 336 -13.80 8.15 3.88
C LEU A 336 -12.35 8.67 3.84
N ARG A 337 -11.77 9.06 4.99
CA ARG A 337 -10.35 9.45 5.09
C ARG A 337 -9.43 8.31 4.68
N LEU A 338 -9.59 7.14 5.32
CA LEU A 338 -8.72 5.99 5.08
C LEU A 338 -8.86 5.47 3.63
N MET A 339 -10.09 5.36 3.12
CA MET A 339 -10.39 4.90 1.76
C MET A 339 -9.76 5.81 0.71
N LYS A 340 -9.90 7.14 0.86
CA LYS A 340 -9.31 8.14 -0.03
C LYS A 340 -7.79 8.02 -0.12
N ARG A 341 -7.11 7.71 0.99
CA ARG A 341 -5.66 7.56 1.03
C ARG A 341 -5.18 6.21 0.50
N LEU A 342 -5.92 5.12 0.75
CA LEU A 342 -5.67 3.84 0.07
C LEU A 342 -5.89 3.93 -1.44
N ALA A 343 -6.89 4.68 -1.92
CA ALA A 343 -7.16 4.88 -3.34
C ALA A 343 -5.97 5.52 -4.10
N ARG A 344 -5.21 6.41 -3.45
CA ARG A 344 -3.97 6.99 -4.01
C ARG A 344 -2.90 5.91 -4.21
N HIS A 345 -2.72 5.00 -3.25
CA HIS A 345 -1.82 3.84 -3.37
C HIS A 345 -2.28 2.86 -4.45
N THR A 346 -3.59 2.62 -4.59
CA THR A 346 -4.15 1.81 -5.68
C THR A 346 -3.83 2.44 -7.05
N TYR A 347 -4.11 3.73 -7.23
CA TYR A 347 -3.83 4.50 -8.44
C TYR A 347 -2.34 4.46 -8.83
N VAL A 348 -1.43 4.57 -7.86
CA VAL A 348 0.01 4.35 -8.07
C VAL A 348 0.28 2.95 -8.62
N THR A 349 -0.27 1.90 -8.00
CA THR A 349 -0.05 0.52 -8.45
C THR A 349 -0.75 0.15 -9.75
N ASP A 350 -1.77 0.91 -10.18
CA ASP A 350 -2.40 0.74 -11.49
C ASP A 350 -1.54 1.38 -12.60
N LEU A 351 -1.02 2.59 -12.37
CA LEU A 351 -0.18 3.32 -13.33
C LEU A 351 1.25 2.80 -13.43
N LEU A 352 1.82 2.26 -12.34
CA LEU A 352 3.19 1.75 -12.26
C LEU A 352 3.25 0.22 -12.14
N ARG A 353 2.17 -0.49 -12.52
CA ARG A 353 1.93 -1.93 -12.31
C ARG A 353 3.07 -2.88 -12.69
N ASP A 354 3.87 -2.52 -13.69
CA ASP A 354 5.00 -3.32 -14.18
C ASP A 354 6.27 -3.18 -13.30
N PHE A 355 6.28 -2.21 -12.38
CA PHE A 355 7.35 -1.94 -11.41
C PHE A 355 6.89 -2.19 -9.97
N VAL A 356 5.78 -1.55 -9.56
CA VAL A 356 5.18 -1.66 -8.23
C VAL A 356 3.72 -2.07 -8.33
N SER A 357 3.32 -3.05 -7.53
CA SER A 357 2.03 -3.72 -7.62
C SER A 357 1.32 -3.79 -6.26
N ARG A 358 0.00 -3.93 -6.22
CA ARG A 358 -0.71 -4.22 -4.95
C ARG A 358 -0.64 -5.72 -4.67
N ALA A 359 -0.09 -6.09 -3.53
CA ALA A 359 -0.21 -7.45 -3.00
C ALA A 359 -1.55 -7.55 -2.24
N ALA A 360 -2.43 -8.46 -2.65
CA ALA A 360 -3.69 -8.76 -1.97
C ALA A 360 -3.54 -9.92 -0.97
N PHE A 361 -2.54 -10.78 -1.16
CA PHE A 361 -2.24 -11.93 -0.30
C PHE A 361 -0.72 -12.09 -0.09
N PRO A 362 -0.27 -12.76 0.99
CA PRO A 362 1.15 -12.96 1.28
C PRO A 362 1.93 -13.67 0.16
N ASN A 363 1.28 -14.53 -0.62
CA ASN A 363 1.92 -15.22 -1.73
C ASN A 363 2.18 -14.31 -2.93
N ASP A 364 1.45 -13.19 -3.06
CA ASP A 364 1.73 -12.17 -4.08
C ASP A 364 3.08 -11.49 -3.80
N ILE A 365 3.47 -11.37 -2.53
CA ILE A 365 4.77 -10.81 -2.11
C ILE A 365 5.91 -11.76 -2.54
N ALA A 366 5.75 -13.07 -2.31
CA ALA A 366 6.72 -14.07 -2.75
C ALA A 366 6.87 -14.09 -4.29
N ALA A 367 5.74 -14.14 -5.01
CA ALA A 367 5.72 -14.03 -6.48
C ALA A 367 6.22 -12.66 -7.00
N THR A 368 6.33 -11.65 -6.14
CA THR A 368 6.94 -10.35 -6.44
C THR A 368 8.46 -10.39 -6.30
N LYS A 369 9.01 -11.06 -5.28
CA LYS A 369 10.46 -11.33 -5.20
C LYS A 369 10.94 -12.15 -6.40
N GLU A 370 10.22 -13.22 -6.74
CA GLU A 370 10.58 -14.15 -7.83
C GLU A 370 10.71 -13.46 -9.20
N ARG A 371 9.91 -12.43 -9.47
CA ARG A 371 9.99 -11.62 -10.71
C ARG A 371 10.89 -10.39 -10.60
N GLY A 372 11.51 -10.14 -9.46
CA GLY A 372 12.38 -8.98 -9.22
C GLY A 372 11.64 -7.63 -9.22
N GLY A 373 10.37 -7.59 -8.79
CA GLY A 373 9.56 -6.38 -8.71
C GLY A 373 9.31 -5.90 -7.28
N HIS A 374 8.45 -4.89 -7.14
CA HIS A 374 8.06 -4.31 -5.85
C HIS A 374 6.55 -4.42 -5.60
N CYS A 375 6.13 -4.40 -4.33
CA CYS A 375 4.70 -4.38 -3.99
C CYS A 375 4.32 -3.64 -2.69
N LEU A 376 3.06 -3.21 -2.65
CA LEU A 376 2.41 -2.57 -1.50
C LEU A 376 1.41 -3.57 -0.88
N TYR A 377 1.55 -3.86 0.41
CA TYR A 377 0.58 -4.64 1.20
C TYR A 377 -0.14 -3.68 2.15
N MET A 378 -1.41 -3.35 1.87
CA MET A 378 -2.02 -2.12 2.41
C MET A 378 -2.41 -2.24 3.89
N THR A 379 -2.23 -1.15 4.66
CA THR A 379 -2.53 -1.06 6.09
C THR A 379 -3.21 0.27 6.46
N CYS A 380 -3.93 0.34 7.57
CA CYS A 380 -4.62 1.57 8.04
C CYS A 380 -4.14 2.05 9.41
N ASN A 381 -4.06 3.38 9.59
CA ASN A 381 -3.75 4.02 10.86
C ASN A 381 -5.01 4.26 11.72
N GLY A 382 -5.78 3.18 11.86
CA GLY A 382 -7.07 3.14 12.54
C GLY A 382 -7.97 2.06 11.95
N VAL A 383 -8.82 1.47 12.77
CA VAL A 383 -9.98 0.68 12.33
C VAL A 383 -11.03 1.63 11.73
N PRO A 384 -11.59 1.36 10.54
CA PRO A 384 -12.63 2.19 9.95
C PRO A 384 -13.97 1.96 10.68
N LEU A 385 -14.52 3.01 11.28
CA LEU A 385 -15.74 2.99 12.09
C LEU A 385 -16.83 3.86 11.44
N ALA A 386 -18.09 3.41 11.46
CA ALA A 386 -19.20 4.13 10.81
C ALA A 386 -19.48 5.53 11.42
N GLN A 387 -19.24 5.66 12.72
CA GLN A 387 -19.52 6.79 13.61
C GLN A 387 -21.01 7.11 13.72
N GLU A 388 -21.83 6.05 13.69
CA GLU A 388 -23.29 6.10 13.76
C GLU A 388 -23.84 5.56 15.09
N TRP A 389 -23.10 4.68 15.76
CA TRP A 389 -23.36 4.20 17.14
C TRP A 389 -24.71 3.47 17.34
N ILE A 390 -25.20 2.81 16.29
CA ILE A 390 -26.50 2.10 16.29
C ILE A 390 -26.35 0.69 16.90
N SER A 391 -25.40 -0.09 16.40
CA SER A 391 -25.04 -1.42 16.88
C SER A 391 -23.55 -1.68 16.67
N VAL A 392 -23.00 -2.72 17.32
CA VAL A 392 -21.58 -3.08 17.21
C VAL A 392 -21.25 -3.54 15.78
N GLU A 393 -22.16 -4.32 15.19
CA GLU A 393 -22.07 -4.88 13.85
C GLU A 393 -22.16 -3.79 12.77
N GLU A 394 -23.07 -2.82 12.92
CA GLU A 394 -23.17 -1.69 11.99
C GLU A 394 -21.98 -0.73 12.12
N GLU A 395 -21.39 -0.60 13.30
CA GLU A 395 -20.25 0.28 13.54
C GLU A 395 -18.94 -0.31 12.98
N LEU A 396 -18.76 -1.63 13.07
CA LEU A 396 -17.59 -2.38 12.56
C LEU A 396 -17.69 -2.79 11.08
N ARG A 397 -18.85 -2.61 10.42
CA ARG A 397 -19.15 -3.08 9.05
C ARG A 397 -18.13 -2.73 7.96
N TYR A 398 -17.27 -1.74 8.19
CA TYR A 398 -16.22 -1.33 7.24
C TYR A 398 -14.96 -2.19 7.29
N ILE A 399 -14.72 -3.02 8.32
CA ILE A 399 -13.56 -3.92 8.37
C ILE A 399 -13.54 -4.90 7.16
N PRO A 400 -14.64 -5.63 6.84
CA PRO A 400 -14.74 -6.42 5.61
C PRO A 400 -14.54 -5.61 4.32
N VAL A 401 -15.09 -4.38 4.25
CA VAL A 401 -14.97 -3.51 3.06
C VAL A 401 -13.52 -3.10 2.83
N PHE A 402 -12.79 -2.75 3.89
CA PHE A 402 -11.38 -2.43 3.79
C PHE A 402 -10.52 -3.65 3.46
N PHE A 403 -10.87 -4.84 3.95
CA PHE A 403 -10.24 -6.07 3.51
C PHE A 403 -10.47 -6.33 2.01
N GLN A 404 -11.66 -6.09 1.47
CA GLN A 404 -11.94 -6.19 0.02
C GLN A 404 -11.14 -5.17 -0.80
N LEU A 405 -10.94 -3.95 -0.28
CA LEU A 405 -10.07 -2.93 -0.87
C LEU A 405 -8.57 -3.27 -0.77
N GLY A 406 -8.19 -4.30 -0.02
CA GLY A 406 -6.83 -4.83 0.09
C GLY A 406 -6.09 -4.50 1.39
N CYS A 407 -6.75 -3.88 2.38
CA CYS A 407 -6.17 -3.64 3.70
C CYS A 407 -6.01 -4.97 4.47
N ARG A 408 -4.87 -5.14 5.14
CA ARG A 408 -4.48 -6.39 5.81
C ARG A 408 -4.01 -6.22 7.25
N MET A 409 -3.85 -4.99 7.71
CA MET A 409 -3.46 -4.65 9.09
C MET A 409 -4.07 -3.31 9.48
N MET A 410 -4.61 -3.20 10.69
CA MET A 410 -5.19 -1.96 11.21
C MET A 410 -4.71 -1.69 12.63
N HIS A 411 -4.37 -0.43 12.90
CA HIS A 411 -4.12 0.05 14.25
C HIS A 411 -5.42 0.10 15.04
N LEU A 412 -5.45 -0.49 16.24
CA LEU A 412 -6.58 -0.37 17.16
C LEU A 412 -6.79 1.08 17.61
N THR A 413 -5.69 1.75 17.96
CA THR A 413 -5.63 3.16 18.39
C THR A 413 -4.45 3.84 17.70
N TYR A 414 -4.47 5.19 17.68
CA TYR A 414 -3.25 5.98 17.53
C TYR A 414 -2.76 6.37 18.92
N ASN A 415 -2.10 7.53 19.06
CA ASN A 415 -1.49 7.98 20.32
C ASN A 415 -2.49 8.54 21.36
N ARG A 416 -3.76 8.68 20.99
CA ARG A 416 -4.87 9.22 21.81
C ARG A 416 -6.02 8.21 21.90
N ARG A 417 -6.92 8.38 22.88
CA ARG A 417 -8.11 7.54 23.07
C ARG A 417 -9.02 7.58 21.84
N ASN A 418 -9.54 6.42 21.48
CA ASN A 418 -10.71 6.29 20.59
C ASN A 418 -11.73 5.33 21.23
N PRO A 419 -12.87 5.02 20.58
CA PRO A 419 -13.87 4.11 21.15
C PRO A 419 -13.40 2.65 21.35
N ILE A 420 -12.29 2.24 20.75
CA ILE A 420 -11.72 0.90 20.86
C ILE A 420 -10.84 0.77 22.12
N GLY A 421 -10.06 1.79 22.45
CA GLY A 421 -9.24 1.80 23.67
C GLY A 421 -8.31 3.01 23.78
N ASP A 422 -7.39 2.94 24.76
CA ASP A 422 -6.41 4.01 25.00
C ASP A 422 -5.15 3.89 24.13
N GLY A 423 -4.79 5.01 23.52
CA GLY A 423 -3.53 5.23 22.84
C GLY A 423 -2.37 5.48 23.80
N CYS A 424 -1.13 5.24 23.37
CA CYS A 424 0.02 5.22 24.27
C CYS A 424 0.38 6.58 24.89
N GLY A 425 -0.12 7.69 24.36
CA GLY A 425 -0.01 9.02 24.96
C GLY A 425 -1.10 9.34 26.00
N GLU A 426 -2.07 8.45 26.24
CA GLU A 426 -3.13 8.64 27.24
C GLU A 426 -2.64 8.35 28.67
N PRO A 427 -2.71 9.31 29.61
CA PRO A 427 -2.29 9.09 30.99
C PRO A 427 -3.13 8.07 31.77
N ALA A 428 -4.27 7.64 31.22
CA ALA A 428 -5.20 6.72 31.87
C ALA A 428 -4.89 5.23 31.59
N ASP A 429 -4.31 4.91 30.42
CA ASP A 429 -4.08 3.54 29.90
C ASP A 429 -5.15 2.53 30.32
N ALA A 430 -6.41 2.87 30.04
CA ALA A 430 -7.59 2.19 30.57
C ALA A 430 -7.89 0.84 29.91
N GLY A 431 -7.22 0.52 28.80
CA GLY A 431 -7.37 -0.74 28.08
C GLY A 431 -8.26 -0.71 26.85
N LEU A 432 -8.67 -1.91 26.44
CA LEU A 432 -9.78 -2.07 25.49
C LEU A 432 -11.12 -1.73 26.16
N SER A 433 -12.04 -1.19 25.38
CA SER A 433 -13.46 -1.16 25.74
C SER A 433 -14.14 -2.49 25.35
N ASP A 434 -15.38 -2.71 25.82
CA ASP A 434 -16.23 -3.82 25.36
C ASP A 434 -16.38 -3.81 23.81
N PHE A 435 -16.45 -2.61 23.22
CA PHE A 435 -16.45 -2.41 21.77
C PHE A 435 -15.09 -2.73 21.13
N GLY A 436 -13.98 -2.44 21.81
CA GLY A 436 -12.64 -2.80 21.38
C GLY A 436 -12.40 -4.31 21.33
N HIS A 437 -12.94 -5.07 22.28
CA HIS A 437 -12.96 -6.54 22.22
C HIS A 437 -13.71 -7.05 20.98
N ALA A 438 -14.87 -6.47 20.66
CA ALA A 438 -15.60 -6.81 19.44
C ALA A 438 -14.84 -6.43 18.16
N ALA A 439 -14.11 -5.30 18.15
CA ALA A 439 -13.26 -4.89 17.03
C ALA A 439 -12.12 -5.89 16.78
N VAL A 440 -11.44 -6.36 17.84
CA VAL A 440 -10.41 -7.42 17.74
C VAL A 440 -11.01 -8.72 17.19
N ALA A 441 -12.18 -9.14 17.68
CA ALA A 441 -12.87 -10.33 17.20
C ALA A 441 -13.26 -10.24 15.70
N GLU A 442 -13.78 -9.09 15.25
CA GLU A 442 -14.11 -8.88 13.82
C GLU A 442 -12.86 -8.87 12.93
N MET A 443 -11.76 -8.25 13.38
CA MET A 443 -10.48 -8.31 12.67
C MET A 443 -9.95 -9.75 12.54
N ASN A 444 -10.03 -10.52 13.62
CA ASN A 444 -9.67 -11.95 13.64
C ASN A 444 -10.56 -12.81 12.72
N ARG A 445 -11.86 -12.50 12.65
CA ARG A 445 -12.85 -13.18 11.79
C ARG A 445 -12.65 -12.87 10.30
N VAL A 446 -12.23 -11.66 9.97
CA VAL A 446 -12.00 -11.19 8.59
C VAL A 446 -10.59 -11.55 8.08
N GLY A 447 -9.62 -11.79 8.97
CA GLY A 447 -8.22 -12.04 8.59
C GLY A 447 -7.41 -10.75 8.43
N VAL A 448 -7.69 -9.75 9.28
CA VAL A 448 -6.91 -8.50 9.40
C VAL A 448 -5.99 -8.60 10.62
N ILE A 449 -4.71 -8.28 10.42
CA ILE A 449 -3.71 -8.24 11.49
C ILE A 449 -4.06 -7.12 12.48
N VAL A 450 -4.09 -7.48 13.77
CA VAL A 450 -4.27 -6.56 14.90
C VAL A 450 -2.96 -5.87 15.19
N ASP A 451 -2.90 -4.54 15.01
CA ASP A 451 -1.71 -3.74 15.30
C ASP A 451 -1.89 -2.88 16.55
N VAL A 452 -1.01 -3.10 17.53
CA VAL A 452 -0.96 -2.39 18.81
C VAL A 452 0.21 -1.41 18.89
N ALA A 453 0.91 -1.12 17.78
CA ALA A 453 2.08 -0.23 17.73
C ALA A 453 1.90 1.04 18.58
N HIS A 454 0.85 1.82 18.31
CA HIS A 454 0.51 3.07 19.00
C HIS A 454 -0.37 2.91 20.25
N SER A 455 -0.79 1.70 20.61
CA SER A 455 -1.71 1.48 21.74
C SER A 455 -0.99 1.54 23.09
N GLY A 456 -1.73 1.94 24.13
CA GLY A 456 -1.29 1.92 25.53
C GLY A 456 -0.90 0.51 25.99
N SER A 457 -0.19 0.41 27.11
CA SER A 457 0.34 -0.89 27.57
C SER A 457 -0.79 -1.83 27.96
N ARG A 458 -1.79 -1.34 28.69
CA ARG A 458 -3.02 -2.09 29.00
C ARG A 458 -3.76 -2.46 27.72
N THR A 459 -4.03 -1.49 26.84
CA THR A 459 -4.74 -1.72 25.56
C THR A 459 -4.03 -2.78 24.71
N SER A 460 -2.70 -2.81 24.72
CA SER A 460 -1.90 -3.80 24.01
C SER A 460 -1.97 -5.20 24.65
N LEU A 461 -1.94 -5.29 25.99
CA LEU A 461 -2.05 -6.55 26.75
C LEU A 461 -3.47 -7.15 26.63
N ASP A 462 -4.50 -6.32 26.67
CA ASP A 462 -5.89 -6.76 26.52
C ASP A 462 -6.15 -7.26 25.09
N ALA A 463 -5.61 -6.57 24.07
CA ALA A 463 -5.67 -7.00 22.67
C ALA A 463 -4.91 -8.31 22.41
N VAL A 464 -3.74 -8.50 23.03
CA VAL A 464 -3.04 -9.80 23.03
C VAL A 464 -3.88 -10.89 23.70
N SER A 465 -4.57 -10.57 24.80
CA SER A 465 -5.38 -11.53 25.55
C SER A 465 -6.70 -11.88 24.85
N ALA A 466 -7.19 -11.02 23.96
CA ALA A 466 -8.45 -11.17 23.24
C ALA A 466 -8.32 -11.68 21.80
N SER A 467 -7.10 -11.72 21.23
CA SER A 467 -6.87 -12.13 19.84
C SER A 467 -6.60 -13.64 19.74
N GLU A 468 -7.43 -14.35 18.98
CA GLU A 468 -7.21 -15.73 18.52
C GLU A 468 -6.09 -15.83 17.45
N ARG A 469 -5.50 -14.69 17.05
CA ARG A 469 -4.52 -14.56 15.96
C ARG A 469 -3.25 -13.81 16.42
N PRO A 470 -2.09 -14.01 15.75
CA PRO A 470 -0.89 -13.22 16.01
C PRO A 470 -1.12 -11.71 16.01
N VAL A 471 -0.73 -11.06 17.10
CA VAL A 471 -0.78 -9.60 17.27
C VAL A 471 0.55 -8.99 16.85
N VAL A 472 0.53 -7.77 16.30
CA VAL A 472 1.72 -7.08 15.82
C VAL A 472 1.88 -5.75 16.56
N ALA A 473 3.11 -5.34 16.84
CA ALA A 473 3.44 -3.94 17.12
C ALA A 473 4.34 -3.45 15.97
N SER A 474 3.75 -2.96 14.89
CA SER A 474 4.40 -2.91 13.57
C SER A 474 5.62 -1.97 13.49
N HIS A 475 5.67 -0.99 14.38
CA HIS A 475 6.76 -0.05 14.59
C HIS A 475 6.74 0.49 16.04
N SER A 476 7.81 0.22 16.79
CA SER A 476 7.97 0.57 18.22
C SER A 476 9.44 0.45 18.64
N VAL A 477 9.74 0.62 19.93
CA VAL A 477 11.08 0.60 20.54
C VAL A 477 11.05 -0.10 21.90
N CYS A 478 12.19 -0.52 22.41
CA CYS A 478 12.33 -1.26 23.66
C CYS A 478 12.42 -0.32 24.88
N ALA A 479 11.46 -0.43 25.82
CA ALA A 479 11.43 0.43 27.00
C ALA A 479 12.66 0.24 27.92
N GLY A 480 13.29 -0.93 27.88
CA GLY A 480 14.53 -1.21 28.62
C GLY A 480 15.77 -0.46 28.14
N LEU A 481 15.73 0.15 26.94
CA LEU A 481 16.79 1.04 26.45
C LEU A 481 16.39 2.52 26.51
N ASN A 482 15.14 2.86 26.17
CA ASN A 482 14.63 4.22 26.24
C ASN A 482 13.17 4.25 26.73
N GLN A 483 12.92 4.94 27.84
CA GLN A 483 11.60 5.11 28.43
C GLN A 483 10.83 6.19 27.67
N HIS A 484 10.05 5.77 26.68
CA HIS A 484 9.24 6.64 25.82
C HIS A 484 7.83 6.08 25.68
N VAL A 485 6.80 6.93 25.50
CA VAL A 485 5.41 6.47 25.37
C VAL A 485 5.17 5.52 24.19
N ARG A 486 5.98 5.63 23.13
CA ARG A 486 5.95 4.72 21.97
C ARG A 486 6.64 3.36 22.20
N ALA A 487 7.27 3.15 23.35
CA ALA A 487 8.01 1.94 23.67
C ALA A 487 7.11 0.81 24.19
N LYS A 488 7.52 -0.46 24.01
CA LYS A 488 6.92 -1.61 24.69
C LYS A 488 7.84 -2.15 25.79
N SER A 489 7.26 -2.63 26.88
CA SER A 489 7.96 -3.30 27.97
C SER A 489 8.29 -4.75 27.62
N ASP A 490 9.31 -5.33 28.26
CA ASP A 490 9.71 -6.74 28.08
C ASP A 490 8.57 -7.73 28.27
N GLU A 491 7.66 -7.46 29.21
CA GLU A 491 6.45 -8.25 29.45
C GLU A 491 5.53 -8.21 28.22
N LEU A 492 5.25 -7.02 27.70
CA LEU A 492 4.40 -6.85 26.52
C LEU A 492 5.08 -7.39 25.24
N MET A 493 6.41 -7.25 25.11
CA MET A 493 7.17 -7.88 24.02
C MET A 493 7.00 -9.41 24.06
N LYS A 494 7.18 -10.03 25.24
CA LYS A 494 6.97 -11.47 25.43
C LYS A 494 5.53 -11.88 25.15
N LYS A 495 4.55 -11.10 25.62
CA LYS A 495 3.12 -11.33 25.36
C LYS A 495 2.75 -11.23 23.88
N ILE A 496 3.36 -10.31 23.12
CA ILE A 496 3.22 -10.26 21.65
C ILE A 496 3.83 -11.53 21.02
N ALA A 497 5.03 -11.93 21.44
CA ALA A 497 5.68 -13.15 20.94
C ALA A 497 4.88 -14.44 21.25
N ASP A 498 4.26 -14.54 22.44
CA ASP A 498 3.40 -15.65 22.85
C ASP A 498 2.23 -15.90 21.87
N THR A 499 1.73 -14.86 21.18
CA THR A 499 0.68 -15.00 20.14
C THR A 499 1.20 -15.54 18.80
N GLY A 500 2.49 -15.84 18.68
CA GLY A 500 3.18 -15.96 17.39
C GLY A 500 3.48 -14.60 16.75
N GLY A 501 3.20 -13.49 17.43
CA GLY A 501 3.27 -12.12 16.92
C GLY A 501 4.66 -11.59 16.58
N THR A 502 4.73 -10.32 16.18
CA THR A 502 6.00 -9.63 15.88
C THR A 502 6.04 -8.18 16.37
N MET A 503 7.20 -7.72 16.80
CA MET A 503 7.48 -6.30 17.07
C MET A 503 8.49 -5.75 16.06
N GLY A 504 8.10 -4.68 15.36
CA GLY A 504 8.96 -3.95 14.45
C GLY A 504 9.75 -2.86 15.16
N ILE A 505 11.06 -2.85 15.00
CA ILE A 505 11.90 -1.74 15.48
C ILE A 505 11.76 -0.55 14.51
N THR A 506 11.43 0.61 15.06
CA THR A 506 11.33 1.88 14.31
C THR A 506 12.61 2.69 14.38
N ASN A 507 12.80 3.62 13.43
CA ASN A 507 14.02 4.40 13.30
C ASN A 507 13.85 5.90 13.61
N VAL A 508 12.82 6.25 14.41
CA VAL A 508 12.61 7.60 14.92
C VAL A 508 13.60 7.90 16.08
N PRO A 509 14.51 8.89 15.94
CA PRO A 509 15.60 9.12 16.89
C PRO A 509 15.17 9.31 18.35
N ALA A 510 14.12 10.11 18.59
CA ALA A 510 13.60 10.39 19.94
C ALA A 510 13.00 9.15 20.62
N PHE A 511 12.53 8.17 19.84
CA PHE A 511 11.99 6.92 20.39
C PHE A 511 13.14 5.96 20.69
N LEU A 512 14.18 5.91 19.83
CA LEU A 512 15.38 5.11 20.07
C LEU A 512 16.18 5.58 21.29
N GLY A 513 16.29 6.90 21.49
CA GLY A 513 17.21 7.48 22.47
C GLY A 513 18.68 7.21 22.10
N GLY A 514 19.58 7.24 23.08
CA GLY A 514 21.02 7.00 22.85
C GLY A 514 21.63 8.00 21.86
N SER A 515 22.24 7.52 20.78
CA SER A 515 22.71 8.36 19.67
C SER A 515 21.57 8.90 18.79
N GLY A 516 20.41 8.22 18.78
CA GLY A 516 19.33 8.43 17.83
C GLY A 516 19.72 8.14 16.38
N ASP A 517 20.81 7.41 16.13
CA ASP A 517 21.28 7.03 14.79
C ASP A 517 21.26 5.50 14.58
N ILE A 518 21.71 5.04 13.40
CA ILE A 518 21.69 3.62 13.00
C ILE A 518 22.30 2.67 14.05
N SER A 519 23.24 3.11 14.90
CA SER A 519 23.72 2.26 16.01
C SER A 519 22.61 1.97 17.00
N ALA A 520 21.89 2.99 17.47
CA ALA A 520 20.80 2.84 18.43
C ALA A 520 19.66 1.99 17.84
N MET A 521 19.37 2.10 16.55
CA MET A 521 18.40 1.23 15.87
C MET A 521 18.79 -0.26 15.97
N LEU A 522 20.08 -0.59 15.76
CA LEU A 522 20.57 -1.95 15.90
C LEU A 522 20.67 -2.38 17.38
N ASP A 523 20.98 -1.47 18.31
CA ASP A 523 20.98 -1.76 19.75
C ASP A 523 19.57 -2.17 20.23
N HIS A 524 18.52 -1.54 19.68
CA HIS A 524 17.12 -1.94 19.92
C HIS A 524 16.77 -3.31 19.31
N ILE A 525 17.35 -3.67 18.16
CA ILE A 525 17.17 -5.02 17.59
C ILE A 525 17.86 -6.06 18.49
N ASP A 526 19.11 -5.84 18.91
CA ASP A 526 19.84 -6.74 19.81
C ASP A 526 19.11 -6.96 21.13
N TYR A 527 18.61 -5.88 21.74
CA TYR A 527 17.84 -5.97 22.98
C TYR A 527 16.55 -6.77 22.79
N ALA A 528 15.82 -6.53 21.71
CA ALA A 528 14.57 -7.24 21.43
C ALA A 528 14.80 -8.73 21.12
N VAL A 529 15.82 -9.05 20.31
CA VAL A 529 16.23 -10.43 20.02
C VAL A 529 16.70 -11.15 21.29
N GLY A 530 17.47 -10.48 22.16
CA GLY A 530 17.85 -11.01 23.48
C GLY A 530 16.67 -11.24 24.44
N THR A 531 15.52 -10.60 24.19
CA THR A 531 14.33 -10.64 25.07
C THR A 531 13.24 -11.59 24.58
N ILE A 532 13.03 -11.72 23.26
CA ILE A 532 11.98 -12.56 22.64
C ILE A 532 12.43 -13.39 21.43
N GLY A 533 13.71 -13.37 21.06
CA GLY A 533 14.26 -14.17 19.95
C GLY A 533 14.03 -13.59 18.56
N SER A 534 14.82 -14.07 17.59
CA SER A 534 14.85 -13.55 16.21
C SER A 534 13.62 -13.89 15.37
N ASP A 535 12.76 -14.81 15.80
CA ASP A 535 11.50 -15.21 15.11
C ASP A 535 10.33 -14.22 15.31
N HIS A 536 10.54 -13.20 16.13
CA HIS A 536 9.52 -12.22 16.52
C HIS A 536 9.89 -10.75 16.26
N ILE A 537 11.08 -10.47 15.71
CA ILE A 537 11.54 -9.09 15.42
C ILE A 537 11.37 -8.74 13.95
N THR A 538 10.95 -7.52 13.65
CA THR A 538 10.89 -6.95 12.29
C THR A 538 11.46 -5.53 12.27
N ILE A 539 11.44 -4.86 11.12
CA ILE A 539 11.78 -3.43 10.99
C ILE A 539 10.63 -2.69 10.31
N GLY A 540 10.15 -1.61 10.92
CA GLY A 540 9.10 -0.74 10.40
C GLY A 540 9.46 0.72 10.64
N THR A 541 9.89 1.43 9.60
CA THR A 541 10.70 2.65 9.77
C THR A 541 9.96 3.81 10.43
N ASP A 542 8.63 3.91 10.26
CA ASP A 542 7.80 5.08 10.63
C ASP A 542 8.25 6.39 9.96
N ARG A 543 8.90 6.28 8.79
CA ARG A 543 9.39 7.43 8.03
C ARG A 543 9.21 7.21 6.53
N PRO A 544 8.66 8.17 5.77
CA PRO A 544 8.68 8.08 4.32
C PRO A 544 10.07 8.39 3.77
N TYR A 545 10.39 7.88 2.59
CA TYR A 545 11.38 8.53 1.74
C TYR A 545 10.79 9.86 1.24
N VAL A 546 11.54 10.96 1.33
CA VAL A 546 11.09 12.28 0.87
C VAL A 546 11.95 12.70 -0.32
N SER A 547 11.29 13.08 -1.42
CA SER A 547 11.92 13.61 -2.64
C SER A 547 12.93 14.72 -2.33
N SER A 548 14.13 14.62 -2.88
CA SER A 548 15.18 15.65 -2.83
C SER A 548 14.68 17.02 -3.29
N ARG A 549 13.74 17.04 -4.24
CA ARG A 549 13.11 18.24 -4.80
C ARG A 549 12.10 18.90 -3.85
N TRP A 550 11.74 18.25 -2.74
CA TRP A 550 10.78 18.79 -1.76
C TRP A 550 11.16 20.19 -1.26
N LYS A 551 12.45 20.47 -1.06
CA LYS A 551 12.95 21.79 -0.65
C LYS A 551 12.86 22.84 -1.77
N GLU A 552 13.12 22.45 -3.02
CA GLU A 552 12.98 23.31 -4.20
C GLU A 552 11.50 23.72 -4.36
N GLU A 553 10.60 22.76 -4.39
CA GLU A 553 9.18 23.00 -4.63
C GLU A 553 8.49 23.77 -3.49
N ASN A 554 8.73 23.43 -2.23
CA ASN A 554 8.13 24.15 -1.11
C ASN A 554 8.63 25.61 -1.01
N SER A 555 9.79 25.95 -1.58
CA SER A 555 10.27 27.35 -1.62
C SER A 555 9.42 28.27 -2.52
N LYS A 556 8.65 27.69 -3.44
CA LYS A 556 7.77 28.40 -4.39
C LYS A 556 6.42 28.77 -3.74
N ILE A 557 6.06 28.13 -2.63
CA ILE A 557 4.75 28.24 -1.97
C ILE A 557 4.73 29.48 -1.04
N PRO A 558 3.74 30.40 -1.15
CA PRO A 558 3.64 31.55 -0.26
C PRO A 558 3.48 31.17 1.22
N ARG A 559 3.99 32.02 2.12
CA ARG A 559 3.83 31.82 3.57
C ARG A 559 2.35 31.94 3.95
N ARG A 560 1.74 30.80 4.30
CA ARG A 560 0.34 30.70 4.77
C ARG A 560 0.17 31.28 6.17
N ALA A 561 -1.07 31.61 6.51
CA ALA A 561 -1.46 31.93 7.88
C ALA A 561 -1.23 30.71 8.80
N GLY A 562 -1.03 30.95 10.11
CA GLY A 562 -0.82 29.87 11.07
C GLY A 562 -2.04 28.94 11.14
N SER A 563 -1.83 27.64 10.94
CA SER A 563 -2.86 26.63 11.17
C SER A 563 -3.21 26.55 12.66
N ARG A 564 -4.42 26.06 12.97
CA ARG A 564 -4.75 25.66 14.34
C ARG A 564 -3.82 24.49 14.76
N PRO A 565 -3.48 24.36 16.06
CA PRO A 565 -2.80 23.18 16.55
C PRO A 565 -3.53 21.91 16.10
N ARG A 566 -2.78 20.96 15.50
CA ARG A 566 -3.35 19.67 15.10
C ARG A 566 -3.64 18.81 16.33
N TRP A 567 -4.29 17.67 16.13
CA TRP A 567 -4.61 16.71 17.20
C TRP A 567 -3.37 16.25 17.97
N GLU A 568 -2.22 16.11 17.29
CA GLU A 568 -0.96 15.72 17.93
C GLU A 568 -0.37 16.83 18.83
N ALA A 569 -0.93 18.05 18.87
CA ALA A 569 -0.57 19.05 19.87
C ALA A 569 -1.00 18.67 21.30
N LEU A 570 -1.81 17.62 21.46
CA LEU A 570 -2.15 17.00 22.74
C LEU A 570 -1.07 16.00 23.23
N TRP A 571 0.07 15.85 22.55
CA TRP A 571 1.16 14.98 22.99
C TRP A 571 1.68 15.35 24.41
N PRO A 572 2.21 14.39 25.20
CA PRO A 572 2.91 14.69 26.45
C PRO A 572 3.81 15.95 26.40
N PRO A 573 3.58 16.94 27.29
CA PRO A 573 4.36 18.18 27.29
C PRO A 573 5.85 17.93 27.55
N GLY A 574 6.70 18.48 26.69
CA GLY A 574 8.16 18.33 26.79
C GLY A 574 8.72 17.03 26.24
N ASP A 575 7.93 16.25 25.49
CA ASP A 575 8.38 15.01 24.85
C ASP A 575 9.55 15.24 23.86
N PRO A 576 10.61 14.40 23.90
CA PRO A 576 11.81 14.56 23.07
C PRO A 576 11.54 14.55 21.55
N LEU A 577 10.43 13.99 21.07
CA LEU A 577 10.03 14.03 19.65
C LEU A 577 9.99 15.46 19.07
N PHE A 578 9.75 16.45 19.93
CA PHE A 578 9.66 17.86 19.51
C PHE A 578 10.99 18.62 19.57
N SER A 579 11.99 18.08 20.24
CA SER A 579 13.24 18.77 20.56
C SER A 579 14.27 18.72 19.41
N PRO A 580 15.11 19.76 19.21
CA PRO A 580 16.01 19.84 18.06
C PRO A 580 17.09 18.76 17.98
N GLU A 581 17.53 18.23 19.13
CA GLU A 581 18.62 17.24 19.23
C GLU A 581 18.27 15.85 18.67
N TRP A 582 16.99 15.59 18.39
CA TRP A 582 16.50 14.38 17.72
C TRP A 582 16.18 14.58 16.24
N ARG A 583 16.62 15.72 15.69
CA ARG A 583 16.45 16.13 14.27
C ARG A 583 17.78 16.36 13.56
N GLN A 584 18.88 15.84 14.12
CA GLN A 584 20.22 16.06 13.57
C GLN A 584 20.38 15.34 12.23
N GLU A 585 20.98 16.00 11.24
CA GLU A 585 21.16 15.46 9.88
C GLU A 585 21.80 14.06 9.88
N ARG A 586 22.83 13.85 10.71
CA ARG A 586 23.47 12.54 10.95
C ARG A 586 22.46 11.42 11.24
N GLN A 587 21.52 11.68 12.16
CA GLN A 587 20.50 10.71 12.57
C GLN A 587 19.61 10.37 11.38
N GLN A 588 19.05 11.41 10.73
CA GLN A 588 18.12 11.27 9.60
C GLN A 588 18.75 10.55 8.41
N LEU A 589 19.99 10.92 8.04
CA LEU A 589 20.73 10.31 6.93
C LEU A 589 21.14 8.87 7.22
N SER A 590 21.58 8.57 8.44
CA SER A 590 22.01 7.21 8.80
C SER A 590 20.88 6.18 8.66
N MET A 591 19.65 6.60 8.93
CA MET A 591 18.44 5.76 8.94
C MET A 591 17.47 6.10 7.78
N ALA A 592 17.97 6.72 6.72
CA ALA A 592 17.18 6.97 5.52
C ALA A 592 16.64 5.66 4.93
N TRP A 593 15.44 5.69 4.33
CA TRP A 593 14.79 4.49 3.78
C TRP A 593 15.64 3.80 2.67
N THR A 594 16.54 4.52 2.01
CA THR A 594 17.48 3.96 1.02
C THR A 594 18.71 3.26 1.64
N ASN A 595 18.78 3.16 2.98
CA ASN A 595 19.81 2.44 3.74
C ASN A 595 19.35 1.05 4.24
N TRP A 596 18.22 0.50 3.78
CA TRP A 596 17.84 -0.90 4.03
C TRP A 596 18.96 -1.94 3.80
N PRO A 597 19.86 -1.80 2.79
CA PRO A 597 21.05 -2.66 2.67
C PRO A 597 22.06 -2.46 3.81
N VAL A 598 22.22 -1.22 4.30
CA VAL A 598 23.13 -0.90 5.41
C VAL A 598 22.60 -1.40 6.76
N PHE A 599 21.28 -1.46 6.95
CA PHE A 599 20.69 -2.16 8.10
C PHE A 599 21.08 -3.65 8.09
N THR A 600 21.13 -4.26 6.91
CA THR A 600 21.53 -5.67 6.72
C THR A 600 23.03 -5.88 6.98
N ILE A 601 23.89 -4.99 6.47
CA ILE A 601 25.32 -4.96 6.78
C ILE A 601 25.55 -4.80 8.30
N GLY A 602 24.77 -3.96 8.97
CA GLY A 602 24.84 -3.78 10.43
C GLY A 602 24.47 -5.02 11.24
N LEU A 603 23.58 -5.88 10.74
CA LEU A 603 23.26 -7.17 11.36
C LEU A 603 24.36 -8.21 11.09
N VAL A 604 24.94 -8.25 9.88
CA VAL A 604 26.12 -9.11 9.59
C VAL A 604 27.29 -8.73 10.52
N GLN A 605 27.58 -7.43 10.64
CA GLN A 605 28.65 -6.92 11.52
C GLN A 605 28.43 -7.26 13.01
N ARG A 606 27.17 -7.43 13.45
CA ARG A 606 26.82 -7.88 14.81
C ARG A 606 26.81 -9.40 14.98
N GLY A 607 27.16 -10.16 13.94
CA GLY A 607 27.32 -11.62 14.00
C GLY A 607 26.01 -12.42 13.93
N TYR A 608 24.93 -11.83 13.41
CA TYR A 608 23.69 -12.55 13.16
C TYR A 608 23.87 -13.59 12.05
N SER A 609 23.19 -14.73 12.17
CA SER A 609 23.14 -15.71 11.07
C SER A 609 22.30 -15.18 9.90
N ASP A 610 22.67 -15.51 8.66
CA ASP A 610 21.91 -15.18 7.45
C ASP A 610 20.42 -15.51 7.56
N LYS A 611 20.10 -16.63 8.24
CA LYS A 611 18.73 -17.07 8.50
C LYS A 611 17.99 -16.11 9.44
N ASP A 612 18.63 -15.64 10.50
CA ASP A 612 18.04 -14.71 11.45
C ASP A 612 17.93 -13.30 10.87
N ILE A 613 18.89 -12.89 10.04
CA ILE A 613 18.80 -11.67 9.24
C ILE A 613 17.57 -11.76 8.30
N GLN A 614 17.40 -12.85 7.57
CA GLN A 614 16.25 -13.09 6.68
C GLN A 614 14.91 -13.11 7.40
N LYS A 615 14.84 -13.61 8.64
CA LYS A 615 13.66 -13.46 9.52
C LYS A 615 13.36 -11.98 9.78
N ILE A 616 14.34 -11.25 10.30
CA ILE A 616 14.21 -9.86 10.77
C ILE A 616 13.85 -8.90 9.64
N ILE A 617 14.52 -8.99 8.48
CA ILE A 617 14.29 -8.05 7.37
C ILE A 617 13.07 -8.39 6.51
N GLY A 618 12.29 -9.43 6.83
CA GLY A 618 10.99 -9.65 6.18
C GLY A 618 10.31 -11.01 6.41
N GLY A 619 11.06 -12.08 6.71
CA GLY A 619 10.50 -13.42 6.90
C GLY A 619 9.43 -13.52 7.99
N ASN A 620 9.61 -12.79 9.11
CA ASN A 620 8.71 -12.83 10.26
C ASN A 620 7.35 -12.16 9.98
N ILE A 621 7.33 -10.97 9.38
CA ILE A 621 6.05 -10.30 9.04
C ILE A 621 5.29 -11.09 7.97
N LEU A 622 6.00 -11.79 7.06
CA LEU A 622 5.37 -12.68 6.09
C LEU A 622 4.80 -13.95 6.74
N ARG A 623 5.44 -14.49 7.80
CA ARG A 623 4.89 -15.59 8.61
C ARG A 623 3.56 -15.17 9.23
N VAL A 624 3.54 -14.04 9.95
CA VAL A 624 2.31 -13.48 10.55
C VAL A 624 1.22 -13.23 9.51
N ALA A 625 1.56 -12.59 8.38
CA ALA A 625 0.58 -12.28 7.33
C ALA A 625 -0.04 -13.54 6.68
N ARG A 626 0.70 -14.66 6.63
CA ARG A 626 0.16 -15.97 6.24
C ARG A 626 -0.77 -16.54 7.30
N GLU A 627 -0.32 -16.56 8.55
CA GLU A 627 -1.02 -17.16 9.69
C GLU A 627 -2.36 -16.48 10.03
N VAL A 628 -2.41 -15.14 9.93
CA VAL A 628 -3.64 -14.34 10.10
C VAL A 628 -4.61 -14.55 8.92
N LEU A 629 -4.12 -14.86 7.72
CA LEU A 629 -4.98 -15.17 6.57
C LEU A 629 -5.43 -16.65 6.52
N SER A 630 -4.64 -17.59 7.03
CA SER A 630 -4.77 -19.01 6.68
C SER A 630 -5.80 -19.82 7.46
N LEU A 631 -6.29 -19.33 8.61
CA LEU A 631 -7.37 -20.02 9.32
C LEU A 631 -8.73 -19.61 8.73
N GLU A 632 -9.37 -20.58 8.07
CA GLU A 632 -10.69 -20.49 7.43
C GLU A 632 -11.74 -19.76 8.28
N PRO A 633 -12.53 -18.81 7.71
CA PRO A 633 -13.68 -18.19 8.37
C PRO A 633 -14.84 -19.17 8.60
N GLY A 634 -14.66 -20.11 9.53
CA GLY A 634 -15.70 -21.10 9.87
C GLY A 634 -15.32 -22.23 10.83
N ASN A 635 -14.06 -22.36 11.26
CA ASN A 635 -13.63 -23.51 12.07
C ASN A 635 -13.37 -23.25 13.57
N SER A 636 -13.57 -22.02 14.07
CA SER A 636 -13.60 -21.71 15.51
C SER A 636 -14.97 -21.98 16.13
N ALA A 637 -15.43 -23.23 16.07
CA ALA A 637 -16.47 -23.71 16.97
C ALA A 637 -15.86 -23.88 18.38
N PRO A 638 -16.38 -23.25 19.45
CA PRO A 638 -15.77 -23.30 20.76
C PRO A 638 -15.82 -24.71 21.34
N ALA A 639 -14.65 -25.30 21.58
CA ALA A 639 -14.50 -26.63 22.15
C ALA A 639 -14.86 -26.63 23.65
N GLY A 640 -16.17 -26.67 23.97
CA GLY A 640 -16.63 -26.87 25.35
C GLY A 640 -17.81 -26.03 25.84
N ALA A 641 -18.69 -25.52 24.97
CA ALA A 641 -19.95 -24.92 25.39
C ALA A 641 -21.13 -25.90 25.24
N SER A 642 -21.37 -26.74 26.25
CA SER A 642 -22.60 -27.55 26.31
C SER A 642 -23.82 -26.63 26.48
N PRO A 643 -24.91 -26.81 25.71
CA PRO A 643 -26.11 -25.97 25.85
C PRO A 643 -26.81 -26.25 27.18
N GLY A 644 -26.57 -25.39 28.17
CA GLY A 644 -27.27 -25.39 29.46
C GLY A 644 -28.77 -25.26 29.22
N GLY A 645 -29.53 -26.27 29.64
CA GLY A 645 -30.92 -26.43 29.21
C GLY A 645 -31.87 -25.38 29.76
N ALA A 646 -32.69 -24.78 28.89
CA ALA A 646 -33.82 -23.97 29.29
C ALA A 646 -34.87 -24.84 30.02
N ARG A 647 -35.10 -24.57 31.32
CA ARG A 647 -36.26 -25.05 32.09
C ARG A 647 -36.68 -24.03 33.14
N GLN A 648 -37.93 -23.58 32.99
CA GLN A 648 -38.73 -22.74 33.89
C GLN A 648 -38.21 -21.31 34.09
#